data_AF-A0A3L7PTI5-F1
#
_entry.id   AF-A0A3L7PTI5-F1
#
_cell.length_a   1.000
_cell.length_b   1.000
_cell.length_c   1.000
_cell.angle_alpha   90.00
_cell.angle_beta   90.00
_cell.angle_gamma   90.00
#
_symmetry.space_group_name_H-M   'P 1'
#
loop_
_entity.id
_entity.type
_entity.pdbx_description
1 polymer ?
#
loop_
_entity_poly.entity_id
_entity_poly.type
_entity_poly.pdbx_seq_one_letter_code
_entity_poly.pdbx_strand_id
1 'polypeptide(L)'
;MVRPPTSILVWSPSGPLTGYPPACVDAAAVAAGGTGALTAAELLDATGAVAAAAAGAAVAGFVVTGVGPFGAGAFSHPDITANTTAATATTTNAPPTTFAKVVTGILDPHPHEPLLQLCFMVHRIGGRLMPHASPTLPARVRLTGARFWTADPMNPWAASVDIADGRITAVDAPARPDVPTITLPATAVVTPGLIDGHIHLSLGGQTLAQLDLSAVRSRAEFEVRIAEAARALPPGRWLRAFGWNESHWGGERPTRAWLQGAGNTPCVAYRMDQHACVVNDAVLALIGNDACPAGGEIVRDSTGAATGLLLEQAAWQLVNPRVPTPPVEDRRAALLAAFRHCNTFGITTVGSMEYETDLRDTHEYLRTHARAACTVRVIATILDRTWPVDFAWGRAFAHDELLTIVGWKSFIDGTLGSRTARMLRPYADDPHNRGMLVEFAAHHPDRLRAWARTVIAHGFSPSVHVIGDEALRIAIDAIAPEDHARIARFEHCQTMDDAELARMHGRIASMQPLHKADDAHGAPARLGHDRMHTFFRFRDLLSAGARLAFGSDWPIVSCDPRLGIRAAVTGIGLDGTPCRTDQNLTVEESLRAYTSGAADALRAPALGRIAPGCHADLCIFADDPFACQWSDALPNIMATIAAGTPVYGSIAS
;
A
#
# COMPACT_ATOMS: atom_id res chain seq x y z
N MET A 1 23.58 33.12 17.28
CA MET A 1 24.53 31.98 17.41
C MET A 1 24.09 31.12 18.59
N VAL A 2 23.28 30.09 18.36
CA VAL A 2 22.85 29.09 19.37
C VAL A 2 22.74 27.74 18.65
N ARG A 3 23.13 26.64 19.30
CA ARG A 3 22.93 25.27 18.78
C ARG A 3 21.61 24.69 19.33
N PRO A 4 20.83 23.95 18.53
CA PRO A 4 19.76 23.12 19.09
C PRO A 4 20.36 21.91 19.84
N PRO A 5 19.69 21.37 20.87
CA PRO A 5 20.14 20.18 21.57
C PRO A 5 19.84 18.91 20.76
N THR A 6 20.80 17.97 20.77
CA THR A 6 20.54 16.57 20.45
C THR A 6 19.89 15.87 21.64
N SER A 7 18.79 15.15 21.40
CA SER A 7 18.15 14.29 22.40
C SER A 7 18.05 12.87 21.86
N ILE A 8 18.87 11.97 22.39
CA ILE A 8 18.78 10.52 22.15
C ILE A 8 17.80 9.96 23.18
N LEU A 9 16.81 9.21 22.72
CA LEU A 9 15.89 8.47 23.59
C LEU A 9 15.99 6.97 23.32
N VAL A 10 16.62 6.27 24.25
CA VAL A 10 16.62 4.81 24.35
C VAL A 10 15.45 4.41 25.24
N TRP A 11 14.64 3.44 24.81
CA TRP A 11 13.55 2.91 25.64
C TRP A 11 14.01 1.68 26.43
N SER A 12 13.38 1.43 27.59
CA SER A 12 13.72 0.37 28.53
C SER A 12 12.45 -0.41 28.91
N PRO A 13 12.49 -1.75 29.00
CA PRO A 13 11.30 -2.56 29.27
C PRO A 13 10.75 -2.31 30.69
N SER A 14 9.43 -2.18 30.79
CA SER A 14 8.75 -1.79 32.02
C SER A 14 8.56 -2.96 33.00
N GLY A 15 9.04 -2.80 34.24
CA GLY A 15 8.55 -3.59 35.39
C GLY A 15 7.23 -3.01 35.94
N PRO A 16 6.44 -3.78 36.70
CA PRO A 16 5.17 -3.33 37.25
C PRO A 16 5.34 -2.36 38.42
N LEU A 17 4.55 -1.28 38.46
CA LEU A 17 4.40 -0.41 39.62
C LEU A 17 2.92 -0.26 39.98
N THR A 18 2.63 -0.46 41.27
CA THR A 18 1.29 -0.36 41.87
C THR A 18 1.15 0.94 42.66
N GLY A 19 -0.04 1.55 42.64
CA GLY A 19 -0.44 2.48 43.72
C GLY A 19 -1.16 3.78 43.34
N TYR A 20 -2.49 3.72 43.29
CA TYR A 20 -3.46 4.81 43.55
C TYR A 20 -3.46 6.09 42.67
N PRO A 21 -4.60 6.83 42.60
CA PRO A 21 -4.82 7.86 41.58
C PRO A 21 -4.61 9.31 42.07
N PRO A 22 -4.37 10.26 41.16
CA PRO A 22 -4.62 11.69 41.40
C PRO A 22 -6.12 12.00 41.37
N ALA A 23 -6.58 12.92 42.23
CA ALA A 23 -7.96 13.39 42.22
C ALA A 23 -8.22 14.43 41.11
N CYS A 24 -9.48 14.51 40.65
CA CYS A 24 -9.94 15.62 39.82
C CYS A 24 -9.99 16.92 40.64
N VAL A 25 -9.75 18.05 39.97
CA VAL A 25 -10.03 19.40 40.48
C VAL A 25 -10.85 20.12 39.42
N ASP A 26 -12.03 20.63 39.81
CA ASP A 26 -12.95 21.31 38.89
C ASP A 26 -12.41 22.66 38.40
N ALA A 27 -12.72 22.99 37.15
CA ALA A 27 -12.44 24.29 36.56
C ALA A 27 -13.69 25.17 36.57
N ALA A 28 -13.81 26.04 37.58
CA ALA A 28 -14.88 27.04 37.69
C ALA A 28 -14.33 28.37 38.22
N ALA A 29 -14.86 29.49 37.68
CA ALA A 29 -14.27 30.84 37.72
C ALA A 29 -12.93 30.94 36.95
N VAL A 30 -12.57 32.07 36.33
CA VAL A 30 -13.10 33.45 36.46
C VAL A 30 -13.58 34.01 35.12
N ALA A 31 -14.65 34.81 35.14
CA ALA A 31 -15.05 35.66 34.01
C ALA A 31 -15.56 37.02 34.54
N ALA A 32 -14.72 38.08 34.47
CA ALA A 32 -15.11 39.45 34.79
C ALA A 32 -14.10 40.50 34.24
N GLY A 33 -14.51 41.27 33.23
CA GLY A 33 -13.79 42.47 32.73
C GLY A 33 -12.49 42.21 31.94
N GLY A 34 -12.05 43.11 31.05
CA GLY A 34 -12.73 44.31 30.55
C GLY A 34 -11.86 45.14 29.60
N THR A 35 -12.44 45.57 28.47
CA THR A 35 -12.03 46.71 27.60
C THR A 35 -10.53 47.08 27.48
N GLY A 36 -9.94 46.85 26.30
CA GLY A 36 -8.67 47.49 25.93
C GLY A 36 -8.21 47.12 24.53
N ALA A 37 -8.34 48.04 23.57
CA ALA A 37 -7.72 47.92 22.25
C ALA A 37 -6.66 49.01 22.09
N LEU A 38 -5.49 48.66 21.54
CA LEU A 38 -4.57 49.60 20.89
C LEU A 38 -3.60 48.84 19.96
N THR A 39 -2.86 49.58 19.14
CA THR A 39 -2.30 49.11 17.86
C THR A 39 -0.77 48.95 17.87
N ALA A 40 -0.25 48.20 16.88
CA ALA A 40 1.18 48.03 16.68
C ALA A 40 1.86 49.31 16.14
N ALA A 41 2.64 49.97 17.00
CA ALA A 41 3.70 50.91 16.60
C ALA A 41 4.62 51.24 17.80
N GLU A 42 5.80 50.60 17.90
CA GLU A 42 6.99 51.17 18.57
C GLU A 42 8.26 50.31 18.35
N LEU A 43 9.43 50.95 18.47
CA LEU A 43 10.79 50.35 18.57
C LEU A 43 11.41 49.67 17.33
N LEU A 44 11.63 50.45 16.26
CA LEU A 44 12.97 50.58 15.64
C LEU A 44 13.73 51.67 16.43
N ASP A 45 15.05 51.67 16.66
CA ASP A 45 16.20 51.51 15.77
C ASP A 45 17.50 51.39 16.60
N ALA A 46 18.58 50.82 16.04
CA ALA A 46 19.94 50.83 16.60
C ALA A 46 21.02 50.46 15.55
N THR A 47 21.30 51.37 14.61
CA THR A 47 22.51 51.33 13.76
C THR A 47 23.79 51.63 14.58
N GLY A 48 25.03 51.31 14.17
CA GLY A 48 25.52 50.53 13.02
C GLY A 48 26.97 50.92 12.63
N ALA A 49 27.90 49.95 12.57
CA ALA A 49 29.29 50.07 12.05
C ALA A 49 29.90 48.64 11.94
N VAL A 50 30.89 48.28 11.10
CA VAL A 50 31.78 48.98 10.15
C VAL A 50 31.74 48.25 8.79
N ALA A 51 32.13 48.90 7.69
CA ALA A 51 32.17 48.31 6.34
C ALA A 51 33.55 48.46 5.64
N ALA A 52 33.64 47.88 4.43
CA ALA A 52 34.64 48.06 3.37
C ALA A 52 35.96 47.25 3.42
N ALA A 53 35.98 46.17 2.63
CA ALA A 53 37.09 45.82 1.73
C ALA A 53 36.54 45.14 0.46
N ALA A 54 36.93 45.62 -0.72
CA ALA A 54 36.68 45.04 -2.05
C ALA A 54 38.04 44.88 -2.78
N ALA A 55 38.25 44.17 -3.89
CA ALA A 55 37.42 43.37 -4.82
C ALA A 55 38.30 42.19 -5.37
N GLY A 56 38.02 41.42 -6.44
CA GLY A 56 36.93 41.39 -7.42
C GLY A 56 37.29 40.58 -8.70
N ALA A 57 36.35 40.54 -9.66
CA ALA A 57 36.52 40.24 -11.10
C ALA A 57 37.24 38.94 -11.61
N ALA A 58 36.41 38.05 -12.19
CA ALA A 58 36.46 37.59 -13.60
C ALA A 58 37.56 36.64 -14.19
N VAL A 59 37.04 35.52 -14.75
CA VAL A 59 37.35 34.93 -16.08
C VAL A 59 38.64 34.09 -16.30
N ALA A 60 38.42 32.96 -17.00
CA ALA A 60 39.38 32.00 -17.58
C ALA A 60 40.30 31.24 -16.59
N GLY A 61 40.72 30.00 -16.84
CA GLY A 61 40.49 29.13 -18.00
C GLY A 61 41.80 28.66 -18.61
N PHE A 62 42.22 27.42 -18.33
CA PHE A 62 43.48 26.87 -18.85
C PHE A 62 43.38 25.39 -19.22
N VAL A 63 44.04 25.04 -20.32
CA VAL A 63 44.25 23.67 -20.79
C VAL A 63 45.60 23.17 -20.28
N VAL A 64 45.68 21.91 -19.84
CA VAL A 64 46.96 21.20 -19.73
C VAL A 64 46.83 19.85 -20.43
N THR A 65 47.56 19.68 -21.53
CA THR A 65 47.63 18.45 -22.31
C THR A 65 48.96 17.73 -22.10
N GLY A 66 48.89 16.47 -21.68
CA GLY A 66 49.67 15.39 -22.29
C GLY A 66 50.99 14.93 -21.65
N VAL A 67 51.51 13.87 -22.29
CA VAL A 67 52.84 13.23 -22.16
C VAL A 67 53.01 12.23 -20.99
N GLY A 68 53.32 10.96 -21.34
CA GLY A 68 53.84 9.90 -20.46
C GLY A 68 55.36 9.72 -20.66
N PRO A 69 55.94 8.51 -20.86
CA PRO A 69 55.44 7.14 -20.63
C PRO A 69 56.50 6.20 -19.95
N PHE A 70 56.32 4.86 -20.03
CA PHE A 70 57.31 3.76 -19.82
C PHE A 70 57.74 3.30 -18.40
N GLY A 71 58.17 2.01 -18.33
CA GLY A 71 58.83 1.33 -17.19
C GLY A 71 57.91 0.38 -16.40
N ALA A 72 57.69 -0.91 -16.70
CA ALA A 72 58.50 -2.03 -17.23
C ALA A 72 59.31 -2.80 -16.16
N GLY A 73 59.03 -4.11 -16.03
CA GLY A 73 59.75 -5.09 -15.19
C GLY A 73 59.09 -6.48 -15.32
N ALA A 74 59.85 -7.54 -15.60
CA ALA A 74 59.31 -8.82 -16.07
C ALA A 74 60.17 -10.05 -15.69
N PHE A 75 59.53 -11.23 -15.58
CA PHE A 75 60.07 -12.61 -15.63
C PHE A 75 58.87 -13.59 -15.76
N SER A 76 58.90 -14.76 -16.42
CA SER A 76 59.70 -15.24 -17.56
C SER A 76 59.09 -16.53 -18.16
N HIS A 77 59.28 -16.74 -19.48
CA HIS A 77 58.94 -17.92 -20.32
C HIS A 77 59.70 -19.23 -19.93
N PRO A 78 59.53 -20.41 -20.61
CA PRO A 78 58.79 -20.74 -21.86
C PRO A 78 57.78 -21.92 -21.66
N ASP A 79 57.20 -22.64 -22.64
CA ASP A 79 57.34 -22.84 -24.11
C ASP A 79 56.01 -23.47 -24.68
N ILE A 80 55.74 -23.92 -25.92
CA ILE A 80 56.44 -24.06 -27.23
C ILE A 80 55.41 -24.08 -28.42
N THR A 81 55.88 -23.92 -29.67
CA THR A 81 55.29 -24.21 -31.03
C THR A 81 53.77 -24.47 -31.22
N ALA A 82 53.03 -23.73 -32.07
CA ALA A 82 53.08 -23.58 -33.54
C ALA A 82 52.28 -24.69 -34.31
N ASN A 83 51.60 -24.45 -35.43
CA ASN A 83 52.05 -23.70 -36.62
C ASN A 83 50.92 -23.00 -37.43
N THR A 84 51.29 -22.15 -38.40
CA THR A 84 50.38 -21.32 -39.21
C THR A 84 50.17 -21.83 -40.64
N THR A 85 49.06 -21.43 -41.28
CA THR A 85 49.05 -20.85 -42.64
C THR A 85 47.69 -20.21 -42.94
N ALA A 86 47.60 -19.38 -43.98
CA ALA A 86 46.40 -18.61 -44.36
C ALA A 86 46.28 -18.55 -45.90
N ALA A 87 45.11 -18.15 -46.42
CA ALA A 87 44.97 -17.03 -47.39
C ALA A 87 43.55 -16.90 -48.02
N THR A 88 43.04 -15.66 -48.03
CA THR A 88 42.29 -14.97 -49.11
C THR A 88 41.14 -15.65 -49.90
N ALA A 89 39.97 -14.99 -49.83
CA ALA A 89 39.22 -14.41 -50.97
C ALA A 89 38.54 -15.33 -52.04
N THR A 90 37.41 -15.00 -52.69
CA THR A 90 36.44 -13.88 -52.61
C THR A 90 35.11 -14.26 -53.31
N THR A 91 33.99 -13.64 -52.91
CA THR A 91 32.75 -13.33 -53.70
C THR A 91 32.13 -14.40 -54.62
N THR A 92 30.84 -14.74 -54.45
CA THR A 92 29.73 -14.17 -55.26
C THR A 92 28.31 -14.66 -54.88
N ASN A 93 27.35 -13.79 -55.18
CA ASN A 93 25.88 -13.78 -55.08
C ASN A 93 25.01 -15.06 -55.27
N ALA A 94 23.92 -15.06 -54.48
CA ALA A 94 22.50 -15.31 -54.85
C ALA A 94 21.91 -16.76 -54.96
N PRO A 95 20.58 -16.93 -54.72
CA PRO A 95 19.90 -18.22 -54.53
C PRO A 95 19.09 -18.72 -55.75
N PRO A 96 18.41 -19.88 -55.64
CA PRO A 96 16.93 -19.83 -55.72
C PRO A 96 16.20 -20.73 -54.70
N THR A 97 14.86 -20.82 -54.84
CA THR A 97 13.88 -21.21 -53.80
C THR A 97 13.17 -22.56 -54.02
N THR A 98 12.75 -23.16 -52.89
CA THR A 98 11.51 -23.96 -52.70
C THR A 98 11.28 -25.26 -53.51
N PHE A 99 11.13 -26.39 -52.81
CA PHE A 99 9.88 -27.19 -52.77
C PHE A 99 9.85 -28.13 -51.54
N ALA A 100 8.68 -28.68 -51.20
CA ALA A 100 8.44 -29.31 -49.88
C ALA A 100 7.74 -30.68 -49.94
N LYS A 101 8.06 -31.56 -48.96
CA LYS A 101 7.21 -32.56 -48.25
C LYS A 101 8.03 -33.74 -47.73
N VAL A 102 7.87 -34.07 -46.45
CA VAL A 102 7.31 -35.35 -45.92
C VAL A 102 7.04 -35.13 -44.43
N VAL A 103 6.03 -35.82 -43.87
CA VAL A 103 5.60 -35.70 -42.47
C VAL A 103 5.79 -37.05 -41.78
N THR A 104 6.47 -37.05 -40.62
CA THR A 104 6.11 -37.74 -39.35
C THR A 104 7.33 -37.73 -38.41
N GLY A 105 7.16 -37.25 -37.18
CA GLY A 105 8.19 -37.31 -36.13
C GLY A 105 7.70 -36.63 -34.87
N ILE A 106 7.49 -37.39 -33.79
CA ILE A 106 7.02 -36.89 -32.49
C ILE A 106 8.20 -36.29 -31.73
N LEU A 107 8.06 -35.05 -31.22
CA LEU A 107 8.61 -34.56 -29.94
C LEU A 107 8.20 -33.09 -29.72
N ASP A 108 7.79 -32.77 -28.49
CA ASP A 108 7.63 -31.42 -27.91
C ASP A 108 8.83 -31.16 -26.96
N PRO A 109 9.12 -29.95 -26.42
CA PRO A 109 8.44 -28.66 -26.63
C PRO A 109 9.37 -27.42 -26.81
N HIS A 110 8.74 -26.24 -26.95
CA HIS A 110 9.29 -24.86 -26.87
C HIS A 110 10.14 -24.36 -28.07
N PRO A 111 10.13 -23.02 -28.31
CA PRO A 111 11.10 -22.15 -27.64
C PRO A 111 10.52 -20.89 -26.96
N HIS A 112 11.39 -20.19 -26.23
CA HIS A 112 11.15 -18.98 -25.45
C HIS A 112 11.05 -17.68 -26.27
N GLU A 113 10.42 -16.65 -25.71
CA GLU A 113 10.91 -15.26 -25.79
C GLU A 113 10.95 -14.61 -24.39
N PRO A 114 12.11 -14.10 -23.94
CA PRO A 114 12.20 -13.24 -22.76
C PRO A 114 13.13 -12.03 -23.01
N LEU A 115 12.68 -11.02 -23.77
CA LEU A 115 13.50 -9.86 -24.15
C LEU A 115 12.81 -8.50 -23.96
N LEU A 116 12.29 -8.21 -22.75
CA LEU A 116 11.79 -6.87 -22.42
C LEU A 116 11.87 -6.47 -20.92
N GLN A 117 12.94 -6.84 -20.21
CA GLN A 117 13.08 -6.48 -18.77
C GLN A 117 14.50 -6.11 -18.27
N LEU A 118 15.42 -5.71 -19.15
CA LEU A 118 16.82 -5.39 -18.79
C LEU A 118 17.25 -3.93 -19.09
N CYS A 119 16.50 -2.93 -18.59
CA CYS A 119 16.85 -1.50 -18.76
C CYS A 119 16.71 -0.59 -17.52
N PHE A 120 16.30 -1.09 -16.34
CA PHE A 120 15.99 -0.24 -15.18
C PHE A 120 17.00 -0.27 -14.02
N MET A 121 18.23 -0.76 -14.24
CA MET A 121 19.31 -0.64 -13.27
C MET A 121 20.56 -0.02 -13.90
N VAL A 122 21.20 0.89 -13.14
CA VAL A 122 22.37 1.72 -13.54
C VAL A 122 22.09 2.82 -14.58
N HIS A 123 21.48 3.92 -14.13
CA HIS A 123 21.91 5.27 -14.54
C HIS A 123 21.72 6.31 -13.41
N ARG A 124 22.69 6.36 -12.48
CA ARG A 124 22.85 7.50 -11.55
C ARG A 124 23.82 8.51 -12.17
N ILE A 125 23.29 9.39 -13.02
CA ILE A 125 23.95 10.65 -13.41
C ILE A 125 22.94 11.78 -13.20
N GLY A 126 23.39 12.94 -12.75
CA GLY A 126 22.57 14.08 -12.33
C GLY A 126 21.84 14.83 -13.45
N GLY A 127 21.14 14.13 -14.33
CA GLY A 127 20.21 14.73 -15.28
C GLY A 127 18.90 15.12 -14.60
N ARG A 128 18.33 16.29 -14.96
CA ARG A 128 16.94 16.59 -14.60
C ARG A 128 16.04 15.59 -15.33
N LEU A 129 15.18 14.89 -14.58
CA LEU A 129 14.07 14.15 -15.16
C LEU A 129 13.15 15.14 -15.89
N MET A 130 13.28 15.20 -17.22
CA MET A 130 12.29 15.89 -18.05
C MET A 130 11.00 15.09 -17.96
N PRO A 131 9.88 15.69 -17.49
CA PRO A 131 8.62 14.98 -17.47
C PRO A 131 8.25 14.62 -18.91
N HIS A 132 7.97 13.34 -19.16
CA HIS A 132 7.10 13.02 -20.28
C HIS A 132 5.76 13.68 -19.98
N ALA A 133 5.40 14.68 -20.78
CA ALA A 133 4.09 15.29 -20.70
C ALA A 133 3.07 14.25 -21.18
N SER A 134 2.46 13.52 -20.23
CA SER A 134 1.21 12.81 -20.48
C SER A 134 0.26 13.77 -21.19
N PRO A 135 -0.44 13.36 -22.26
CA PRO A 135 -1.32 14.25 -23.01
C PRO A 135 -2.42 14.75 -22.08
N THR A 136 -2.25 15.98 -21.58
CA THR A 136 -3.21 16.63 -20.70
C THR A 136 -4.51 16.81 -21.47
N LEU A 137 -5.62 16.33 -20.89
CA LEU A 137 -6.92 16.60 -21.48
C LEU A 137 -7.13 18.11 -21.59
N PRO A 138 -7.81 18.60 -22.65
CA PRO A 138 -8.21 19.99 -22.70
C PRO A 138 -9.02 20.35 -21.45
N ALA A 139 -8.87 21.56 -20.93
CA ALA A 139 -9.51 22.00 -19.68
C ALA A 139 -11.05 21.87 -19.69
N ARG A 140 -11.65 21.68 -20.87
CA ARG A 140 -13.02 21.19 -21.08
C ARG A 140 -13.00 20.08 -22.13
N VAL A 141 -13.60 18.93 -21.84
CA VAL A 141 -13.65 17.79 -22.77
C VAL A 141 -14.91 16.95 -22.56
N ARG A 142 -15.51 16.50 -23.67
CA ARG A 142 -16.55 15.47 -23.67
C ARG A 142 -15.93 14.11 -23.90
N LEU A 143 -16.27 13.14 -23.07
CA LEU A 143 -16.04 11.72 -23.34
C LEU A 143 -17.33 11.09 -23.90
N THR A 144 -17.22 10.25 -24.91
CA THR A 144 -18.34 9.54 -25.56
C THR A 144 -17.87 8.19 -26.16
N GLY A 145 -18.75 7.43 -26.80
CA GLY A 145 -18.44 6.21 -27.56
C GLY A 145 -18.39 4.93 -26.72
N ALA A 146 -17.95 5.03 -25.47
CA ALA A 146 -18.02 3.97 -24.46
C ALA A 146 -19.36 3.99 -23.68
N ARG A 147 -19.62 2.94 -22.90
CA ARG A 147 -20.67 2.95 -21.86
C ARG A 147 -20.11 3.47 -20.54
N PHE A 148 -20.84 4.35 -19.87
CA PHE A 148 -20.46 4.93 -18.58
C PHE A 148 -21.36 4.37 -17.47
N TRP A 149 -20.82 3.53 -16.58
CA TRP A 149 -21.52 3.12 -15.37
C TRP A 149 -21.36 4.19 -14.30
N THR A 150 -22.46 4.73 -13.78
CA THR A 150 -22.44 5.97 -12.99
C THR A 150 -22.30 5.76 -11.48
N ALA A 151 -22.54 4.53 -11.00
CA ALA A 151 -22.80 4.20 -9.60
C ALA A 151 -23.99 4.96 -8.94
N ASP A 152 -24.86 5.60 -9.73
CA ASP A 152 -26.17 6.09 -9.28
C ASP A 152 -27.25 5.01 -9.51
N PRO A 153 -27.94 4.49 -8.48
CA PRO A 153 -29.04 3.54 -8.69
C PRO A 153 -30.22 4.09 -9.50
N MET A 154 -30.41 5.42 -9.61
CA MET A 154 -31.49 6.01 -10.41
C MET A 154 -31.14 6.13 -11.90
N ASN A 155 -29.88 6.39 -12.23
CA ASN A 155 -29.39 6.57 -13.60
C ASN A 155 -28.09 5.75 -13.81
N PRO A 156 -28.13 4.41 -13.71
CA PRO A 156 -26.92 3.57 -13.58
C PRO A 156 -26.02 3.55 -14.80
N TRP A 157 -26.52 3.96 -15.96
CA TRP A 157 -25.80 3.98 -17.24
C TRP A 157 -26.00 5.29 -17.97
N ALA A 158 -24.92 5.79 -18.58
CA ALA A 158 -24.89 6.95 -19.46
C ALA A 158 -24.06 6.68 -20.73
N ALA A 159 -24.22 7.53 -21.75
CA ALA A 159 -23.50 7.44 -23.04
C ALA A 159 -22.40 8.49 -23.22
N SER A 160 -22.38 9.55 -22.39
CA SER A 160 -21.44 10.66 -22.49
C SER A 160 -21.29 11.46 -21.20
N VAL A 161 -20.11 12.05 -21.00
CA VAL A 161 -19.76 12.84 -19.81
C VAL A 161 -18.99 14.10 -20.23
N ASP A 162 -19.42 15.27 -19.76
CA ASP A 162 -18.71 16.54 -19.95
C ASP A 162 -17.87 16.88 -18.72
N ILE A 163 -16.55 16.94 -18.91
CA ILE A 163 -15.56 17.28 -17.88
C ILE A 163 -15.12 18.74 -18.10
N ALA A 164 -15.01 19.51 -17.02
CA ALA A 164 -14.33 20.81 -17.01
C ALA A 164 -13.54 20.99 -15.71
N ASP A 165 -12.33 21.56 -15.79
CA ASP A 165 -11.54 22.00 -14.64
C ASP A 165 -11.39 20.90 -13.55
N GLY A 166 -11.24 19.66 -13.98
CA GLY A 166 -11.08 18.46 -13.14
C GLY A 166 -12.35 17.90 -12.51
N ARG A 167 -13.53 18.42 -12.87
CA ARG A 167 -14.85 17.99 -12.36
C ARG A 167 -15.79 17.58 -13.49
N ILE A 168 -16.74 16.70 -13.15
CA ILE A 168 -17.85 16.37 -14.04
C ILE A 168 -18.85 17.51 -13.98
N THR A 169 -19.25 18.02 -15.15
CA THR A 169 -20.19 19.16 -15.27
C THR A 169 -21.55 18.74 -15.81
N ALA A 170 -21.60 17.73 -16.68
CA ALA A 170 -22.83 17.13 -17.15
C ALA A 170 -22.63 15.64 -17.50
N VAL A 171 -23.75 14.92 -17.53
CA VAL A 171 -23.88 13.54 -17.99
C VAL A 171 -25.04 13.52 -18.98
N ASP A 172 -24.84 12.94 -20.16
CA ASP A 172 -25.82 12.88 -21.27
C ASP A 172 -26.50 14.21 -21.68
N ALA A 173 -25.79 15.33 -21.49
CA ALA A 173 -26.21 16.62 -22.06
C ALA A 173 -26.06 16.64 -23.59
N PRO A 174 -26.82 17.50 -24.31
CA PRO A 174 -26.61 17.75 -25.74
C PRO A 174 -25.17 18.17 -26.06
N ALA A 175 -24.64 17.73 -27.20
CA ALA A 175 -23.28 18.04 -27.62
C ALA A 175 -23.07 19.55 -27.85
N ARG A 176 -21.93 20.06 -27.37
CA ARG A 176 -21.57 21.48 -27.41
C ARG A 176 -20.45 21.74 -28.42
N PRO A 177 -20.64 22.63 -29.42
CA PRO A 177 -19.59 22.97 -30.40
C PRO A 177 -18.31 23.58 -29.80
N ASP A 178 -18.39 24.14 -28.59
CA ASP A 178 -17.24 24.73 -27.87
C ASP A 178 -16.49 23.74 -26.96
N VAL A 179 -16.89 22.46 -26.92
CA VAL A 179 -16.29 21.42 -26.08
C VAL A 179 -15.65 20.33 -26.97
N PRO A 180 -14.30 20.22 -26.99
CA PRO A 180 -13.60 19.11 -27.64
C PRO A 180 -14.16 17.75 -27.22
N THR A 181 -14.37 16.85 -28.17
CA THR A 181 -14.94 15.50 -27.93
C THR A 181 -13.90 14.42 -28.20
N ILE A 182 -13.77 13.48 -27.27
CA ILE A 182 -12.97 12.25 -27.41
C ILE A 182 -13.93 11.06 -27.43
N THR A 183 -13.84 10.28 -28.51
CA THR A 183 -14.61 9.04 -28.69
C THR A 183 -13.75 7.87 -28.21
N LEU A 184 -14.16 7.25 -27.12
CA LEU A 184 -13.55 6.03 -26.57
C LEU A 184 -13.98 4.80 -27.40
N PRO A 185 -13.23 3.68 -27.34
CA PRO A 185 -13.62 2.44 -28.01
C PRO A 185 -14.99 1.92 -27.55
N ALA A 186 -15.79 1.39 -28.48
CA ALA A 186 -17.13 0.88 -28.18
C ALA A 186 -17.15 -0.40 -27.31
N THR A 187 -16.01 -1.07 -27.14
CA THR A 187 -15.83 -2.18 -26.18
C THR A 187 -15.62 -1.69 -24.75
N ALA A 188 -15.19 -0.44 -24.58
CA ALA A 188 -14.75 0.09 -23.30
C ALA A 188 -15.93 0.42 -22.38
N VAL A 189 -15.69 0.23 -21.08
CA VAL A 189 -16.62 0.62 -20.02
C VAL A 189 -15.91 1.56 -19.06
N VAL A 190 -16.47 2.76 -18.92
CA VAL A 190 -16.02 3.77 -17.97
C VAL A 190 -16.78 3.58 -16.66
N THR A 191 -16.04 3.61 -15.57
CA THR A 191 -16.54 3.55 -14.18
C THR A 191 -15.99 4.76 -13.42
N PRO A 192 -16.55 5.11 -12.23
CA PRO A 192 -15.87 6.03 -11.34
C PRO A 192 -14.46 5.50 -11.03
N GLY A 193 -13.50 6.40 -10.80
CA GLY A 193 -12.16 6.03 -10.35
C GLY A 193 -12.25 5.11 -9.13
N LEU A 194 -11.52 4.00 -9.18
CA LEU A 194 -11.62 2.98 -8.13
C LEU A 194 -11.03 3.54 -6.82
N ILE A 195 -11.61 3.11 -5.72
CA ILE A 195 -11.28 3.59 -4.39
C ILE A 195 -10.95 2.38 -3.53
N ASP A 196 -9.70 2.29 -3.11
CA ASP A 196 -9.32 1.34 -2.07
C ASP A 196 -9.78 1.91 -0.71
N GLY A 197 -10.76 1.26 -0.06
CA GLY A 197 -11.30 1.71 1.22
C GLY A 197 -10.35 1.57 2.41
N HIS A 198 -9.30 0.74 2.31
CA HIS A 198 -8.40 0.39 3.40
C HIS A 198 -7.05 -0.08 2.85
N ILE A 199 -6.00 0.73 2.99
CA ILE A 199 -4.66 0.43 2.50
C ILE A 199 -3.59 0.94 3.48
N HIS A 200 -2.35 0.45 3.42
CA HIS A 200 -1.19 1.05 4.09
C HIS A 200 -0.24 1.67 3.06
N LEU A 201 -0.65 2.78 2.43
CA LEU A 201 -0.01 3.34 1.23
C LEU A 201 1.48 3.69 1.42
N SER A 202 1.88 4.31 2.53
CA SER A 202 3.31 4.59 2.81
C SER A 202 4.14 3.31 3.00
N LEU A 203 3.54 2.25 3.54
CA LEU A 203 4.21 0.95 3.72
C LEU A 203 4.33 0.22 2.38
N GLY A 204 3.29 0.24 1.55
CA GLY A 204 3.30 -0.35 0.21
C GLY A 204 4.25 0.38 -0.75
N GLY A 205 4.33 1.71 -0.69
CA GLY A 205 5.39 2.46 -1.36
C GLY A 205 6.78 1.99 -0.92
N GLN A 206 6.96 1.71 0.37
CA GLN A 206 8.22 1.17 0.89
C GLN A 206 8.47 -0.30 0.50
N THR A 207 7.46 -1.15 0.23
CA THR A 207 7.70 -2.51 -0.33
C THR A 207 8.08 -2.47 -1.79
N LEU A 208 7.51 -1.56 -2.60
CA LEU A 208 7.96 -1.31 -3.98
C LEU A 208 9.43 -0.86 -4.08
N ALA A 209 10.03 -0.37 -2.98
CA ALA A 209 11.45 0.02 -2.89
C ALA A 209 12.36 -1.07 -2.29
N GLN A 210 11.83 -2.26 -1.99
CA GLN A 210 12.56 -3.41 -1.44
C GLN A 210 12.81 -4.47 -2.53
N LEU A 211 13.70 -5.43 -2.24
CA LEU A 211 13.87 -6.60 -3.12
C LEU A 211 12.61 -7.48 -3.06
N ASP A 212 11.89 -7.56 -4.18
CA ASP A 212 10.75 -8.47 -4.35
C ASP A 212 11.22 -9.92 -4.56
N LEU A 213 10.72 -10.81 -3.70
CA LEU A 213 10.92 -12.26 -3.70
C LEU A 213 9.62 -13.04 -3.97
N SER A 214 8.49 -12.38 -4.24
CA SER A 214 7.19 -13.03 -4.48
C SER A 214 7.16 -13.92 -5.73
N ALA A 215 7.96 -13.58 -6.73
CA ALA A 215 8.15 -14.36 -7.95
C ALA A 215 9.12 -15.55 -7.80
N VAL A 216 9.86 -15.66 -6.68
CA VAL A 216 10.91 -16.68 -6.51
C VAL A 216 10.32 -18.08 -6.36
N ARG A 217 10.91 -19.06 -7.04
CA ARG A 217 10.45 -20.47 -7.08
C ARG A 217 11.52 -21.49 -6.64
N SER A 218 12.68 -21.03 -6.15
CA SER A 218 13.69 -21.92 -5.58
C SER A 218 14.61 -21.23 -4.57
N ARG A 219 15.24 -22.04 -3.71
CA ARG A 219 16.32 -21.61 -2.82
C ARG A 219 17.49 -20.97 -3.56
N ALA A 220 17.95 -21.58 -4.65
CA ALA A 220 19.10 -21.07 -5.41
C ALA A 220 18.80 -19.69 -6.04
N GLU A 221 17.58 -19.48 -6.53
CA GLU A 221 17.14 -18.16 -7.01
C GLU A 221 17.08 -17.13 -5.88
N PHE A 222 16.55 -17.50 -4.70
CA PHE A 222 16.54 -16.65 -3.51
C PHE A 222 17.96 -16.19 -3.13
N GLU A 223 18.89 -17.13 -3.01
CA GLU A 223 20.30 -16.89 -2.65
C GLU A 223 20.99 -15.97 -3.70
N VAL A 224 20.73 -16.19 -5.00
CA VAL A 224 21.24 -15.33 -6.09
C VAL A 224 20.67 -13.91 -6.02
N ARG A 225 19.35 -13.76 -5.88
CA ARG A 225 18.68 -12.44 -5.82
C ARG A 225 19.16 -11.61 -4.63
N ILE A 226 19.40 -12.25 -3.48
CA ILE A 226 20.00 -11.61 -2.30
C ILE A 226 21.44 -11.17 -2.59
N ALA A 227 22.27 -12.04 -3.19
CA ALA A 227 23.66 -11.73 -3.54
C ALA A 227 23.80 -10.63 -4.62
N GLU A 228 22.85 -10.52 -5.53
CA GLU A 228 22.78 -9.43 -6.52
C GLU A 228 22.38 -8.10 -5.87
N ALA A 229 21.29 -8.08 -5.12
CA ALA A 229 20.80 -6.87 -4.48
C ALA A 229 21.78 -6.34 -3.41
N ALA A 230 22.47 -7.22 -2.68
CA ALA A 230 23.54 -6.83 -1.76
C ALA A 230 24.72 -6.13 -2.46
N ARG A 231 25.15 -6.62 -3.63
CA ARG A 231 26.23 -6.00 -4.42
C ARG A 231 25.84 -4.66 -5.02
N ALA A 232 24.56 -4.44 -5.28
CA ALA A 232 24.03 -3.16 -5.77
C ALA A 232 23.74 -2.14 -4.65
N LEU A 233 23.77 -2.55 -3.38
CA LEU A 233 23.34 -1.72 -2.26
C LEU A 233 24.43 -0.70 -1.86
N PRO A 234 24.08 0.58 -1.64
CA PRO A 234 25.03 1.57 -1.10
C PRO A 234 25.53 1.20 0.31
N PRO A 235 26.82 1.42 0.64
CA PRO A 235 27.37 1.14 1.96
C PRO A 235 26.57 1.78 3.11
N GLY A 236 26.45 1.07 4.23
CA GLY A 236 25.74 1.53 5.42
C GLY A 236 24.21 1.42 5.37
N ARG A 237 23.63 0.94 4.26
CA ARG A 237 22.20 0.59 4.14
C ARG A 237 21.96 -0.85 4.59
N TRP A 238 20.73 -1.15 5.03
CA TRP A 238 20.25 -2.51 5.22
C TRP A 238 19.71 -3.08 3.91
N LEU A 239 19.95 -4.37 3.64
CA LEU A 239 19.27 -5.08 2.57
C LEU A 239 17.89 -5.51 3.06
N ARG A 240 16.84 -4.85 2.54
CA ARG A 240 15.44 -5.16 2.85
C ARG A 240 14.80 -5.87 1.65
N ALA A 241 14.18 -7.02 1.90
CA ALA A 241 13.44 -7.82 0.93
C ALA A 241 12.06 -8.21 1.48
N PHE A 242 11.12 -8.56 0.61
CA PHE A 242 9.76 -8.95 1.01
C PHE A 242 9.15 -9.98 0.05
N GLY A 243 7.99 -10.53 0.41
CA GLY A 243 7.16 -11.32 -0.50
C GLY A 243 7.46 -12.83 -0.54
N TRP A 244 8.42 -13.34 0.24
CA TRP A 244 8.75 -14.77 0.15
C TRP A 244 7.63 -15.67 0.69
N ASN A 245 7.46 -16.84 0.10
CA ASN A 245 6.51 -17.87 0.52
C ASN A 245 7.12 -19.25 0.27
N GLU A 246 7.32 -20.02 1.33
CA GLU A 246 7.93 -21.34 1.29
C GLU A 246 7.14 -22.37 0.46
N SER A 247 5.81 -22.18 0.32
CA SER A 247 4.95 -23.02 -0.52
C SER A 247 5.35 -22.97 -2.01
N HIS A 248 5.98 -21.88 -2.46
CA HIS A 248 6.47 -21.73 -3.83
C HIS A 248 7.63 -22.66 -4.20
N TRP A 249 8.27 -23.32 -3.23
CA TRP A 249 9.41 -24.22 -3.43
C TRP A 249 9.37 -25.48 -2.52
N GLY A 250 8.17 -25.94 -2.16
CA GLY A 250 7.99 -27.21 -1.44
C GLY A 250 8.19 -27.16 0.07
N GLY A 251 8.19 -25.97 0.69
CA GLY A 251 8.08 -25.80 2.14
C GLY A 251 9.39 -25.71 2.94
N GLU A 252 10.57 -25.70 2.29
CA GLU A 252 11.82 -25.37 3.01
C GLU A 252 11.74 -23.90 3.50
N ARG A 253 11.61 -23.71 4.82
CA ARG A 253 11.60 -22.37 5.42
C ARG A 253 13.01 -21.75 5.32
N PRO A 254 13.16 -20.50 4.87
CA PRO A 254 14.47 -19.89 4.68
C PRO A 254 15.17 -19.63 6.02
N THR A 255 16.50 -19.62 5.99
CA THR A 255 17.36 -19.43 7.17
C THR A 255 18.45 -18.40 6.88
N ARG A 256 19.19 -17.95 7.90
CA ARG A 256 20.37 -17.06 7.76
C ARG A 256 21.41 -17.56 6.76
N ALA A 257 21.48 -18.87 6.50
CA ALA A 257 22.31 -19.45 5.46
C ALA A 257 21.91 -19.00 4.04
N TRP A 258 20.60 -18.84 3.78
CA TRP A 258 20.08 -18.33 2.51
C TRP A 258 20.45 -16.84 2.27
N LEU A 259 20.89 -16.14 3.33
CA LEU A 259 21.28 -14.73 3.31
C LEU A 259 22.79 -14.51 3.26
N GLN A 260 23.60 -15.56 3.12
CA GLN A 260 25.07 -15.47 3.07
C GLN A 260 25.57 -14.53 1.96
N GLY A 261 24.84 -14.42 0.85
CA GLY A 261 25.13 -13.48 -0.24
C GLY A 261 25.15 -11.99 0.16
N ALA A 262 24.54 -11.62 1.30
CA ALA A 262 24.61 -10.27 1.86
C ALA A 262 25.89 -10.02 2.69
N GLY A 263 26.60 -11.07 3.11
CA GLY A 263 27.75 -10.99 4.00
C GLY A 263 27.42 -10.24 5.30
N ASN A 264 28.27 -9.26 5.64
CA ASN A 264 28.10 -8.42 6.84
C ASN A 264 27.08 -7.27 6.66
N THR A 265 26.48 -7.10 5.47
CA THR A 265 25.39 -6.13 5.26
C THR A 265 24.17 -6.59 6.06
N PRO A 266 23.63 -5.80 7.00
CA PRO A 266 22.45 -6.22 7.76
C PRO A 266 21.27 -6.49 6.80
N CYS A 267 20.70 -7.69 6.88
CA CYS A 267 19.68 -8.15 5.95
C CYS A 267 18.44 -8.69 6.68
N VAL A 268 17.27 -8.26 6.20
CA VAL A 268 15.96 -8.78 6.58
C VAL A 268 15.15 -9.06 5.31
N ALA A 269 14.58 -10.26 5.23
CA ALA A 269 13.62 -10.64 4.19
C ALA A 269 12.29 -11.03 4.85
N TYR A 270 11.21 -10.32 4.54
CA TYR A 270 9.87 -10.57 5.06
C TYR A 270 9.10 -11.59 4.22
N ARG A 271 8.34 -12.46 4.90
CA ARG A 271 7.35 -13.34 4.27
C ARG A 271 6.24 -12.50 3.63
N MET A 272 5.50 -13.05 2.67
CA MET A 272 4.42 -12.34 1.97
C MET A 272 3.38 -11.69 2.91
N ASP A 273 3.08 -12.33 4.03
CA ASP A 273 2.10 -11.90 5.05
C ASP A 273 2.68 -10.94 6.10
N GLN A 274 3.99 -10.67 6.08
CA GLN A 274 4.75 -9.92 7.09
C GLN A 274 4.68 -10.47 8.53
N HIS A 275 4.05 -11.63 8.76
CA HIS A 275 4.01 -12.32 10.05
C HIS A 275 5.31 -13.08 10.36
N ALA A 276 6.22 -13.23 9.38
CA ALA A 276 7.55 -13.79 9.59
C ALA A 276 8.64 -13.02 8.83
N CYS A 277 9.87 -13.07 9.34
CA CYS A 277 11.04 -12.62 8.61
C CYS A 277 12.26 -13.51 8.86
N VAL A 278 13.11 -13.63 7.84
CA VAL A 278 14.44 -14.24 7.97
C VAL A 278 15.50 -13.14 7.94
N VAL A 279 16.46 -13.23 8.85
CA VAL A 279 17.52 -12.24 9.05
C VAL A 279 18.91 -12.89 9.12
N ASN A 280 19.96 -12.15 8.75
CA ASN A 280 21.33 -12.66 8.77
C ASN A 280 22.05 -12.40 10.11
N ASP A 281 23.25 -12.96 10.25
CA ASP A 281 24.07 -12.90 11.47
C ASP A 281 24.32 -11.47 11.97
N ALA A 282 24.45 -10.51 11.04
CA ALA A 282 24.60 -9.09 11.38
C ALA A 282 23.37 -8.50 12.08
N VAL A 283 22.16 -8.97 11.78
CA VAL A 283 20.91 -8.56 12.48
C VAL A 283 20.69 -9.38 13.75
N LEU A 284 21.02 -10.68 13.74
CA LEU A 284 21.00 -11.50 14.96
C LEU A 284 21.91 -10.92 16.06
N ALA A 285 23.07 -10.39 15.69
CA ALA A 285 23.98 -9.70 16.61
C ALA A 285 23.36 -8.43 17.24
N LEU A 286 22.42 -7.76 16.57
CA LEU A 286 21.70 -6.60 17.10
C LEU A 286 20.56 -7.00 18.04
N ILE A 287 19.96 -8.17 17.84
CA ILE A 287 18.97 -8.78 18.76
C ILE A 287 19.65 -9.34 20.01
N GLY A 288 20.82 -9.97 19.84
CA GLY A 288 21.63 -10.48 20.94
C GLY A 288 20.90 -11.52 21.78
N ASN A 289 20.76 -11.25 23.07
CA ASN A 289 20.13 -12.13 24.06
C ASN A 289 18.76 -11.60 24.54
N ASP A 290 18.10 -10.72 23.79
CA ASP A 290 16.75 -10.24 24.12
C ASP A 290 15.78 -11.41 24.32
N ALA A 291 14.91 -11.30 25.34
CA ALA A 291 13.88 -12.29 25.60
C ALA A 291 12.87 -12.34 24.44
N CYS A 292 12.53 -13.54 23.98
CA CYS A 292 11.49 -13.71 22.98
C CYS A 292 10.14 -13.26 23.58
N PRO A 293 9.41 -12.31 22.95
CA PRO A 293 8.14 -11.82 23.47
C PRO A 293 7.06 -12.90 23.43
N ALA A 294 6.09 -12.82 24.34
CA ALA A 294 4.95 -13.73 24.37
C ALA A 294 4.15 -13.62 23.05
N GLY A 295 3.83 -14.77 22.45
CA GLY A 295 3.23 -14.83 21.10
C GLY A 295 4.23 -14.62 19.96
N GLY A 296 5.53 -14.85 20.17
CA GLY A 296 6.56 -14.87 19.14
C GLY A 296 7.45 -16.10 19.22
N GLU A 297 8.15 -16.43 18.13
CA GLU A 297 9.17 -17.50 18.10
C GLU A 297 10.46 -16.99 17.44
N ILE A 298 11.61 -17.25 18.08
CA ILE A 298 12.92 -17.24 17.42
C ILE A 298 13.23 -18.70 17.07
N VAL A 299 13.09 -19.07 15.80
CA VAL A 299 13.20 -20.48 15.36
C VAL A 299 14.64 -20.96 15.53
N ARG A 300 14.82 -22.09 16.20
CA ARG A 300 16.15 -22.68 16.52
C ARG A 300 16.34 -24.03 15.84
N ASP A 301 17.60 -24.34 15.54
CA ASP A 301 18.00 -25.65 15.01
C ASP A 301 18.20 -26.69 16.14
N SER A 302 18.59 -27.91 15.76
CA SER A 302 18.82 -29.03 16.68
C SER A 302 20.01 -28.83 17.65
N THR A 303 20.83 -27.80 17.46
CA THR A 303 21.88 -27.38 18.41
C THR A 303 21.41 -26.30 19.37
N GLY A 304 20.21 -25.76 19.18
CA GLY A 304 19.66 -24.61 19.91
C GLY A 304 20.11 -23.25 19.37
N ALA A 305 20.93 -23.21 18.31
CA ALA A 305 21.34 -21.97 17.66
C ALA A 305 20.16 -21.36 16.88
N ALA A 306 20.13 -20.03 16.78
CA ALA A 306 19.09 -19.33 16.03
C ALA A 306 19.28 -19.56 14.52
N THR A 307 18.20 -19.97 13.84
CA THR A 307 18.19 -20.21 12.39
C THR A 307 18.19 -18.91 11.58
N GLY A 308 17.91 -17.77 12.21
CA GLY A 308 17.65 -16.50 11.54
C GLY A 308 16.18 -16.25 11.19
N LEU A 309 15.30 -17.25 11.31
CA LEU A 309 13.86 -17.07 11.12
C LEU A 309 13.19 -16.64 12.44
N LEU A 310 12.42 -15.56 12.38
CA LEU A 310 11.60 -15.06 13.49
C LEU A 310 10.13 -14.99 13.05
N LEU A 311 9.24 -15.38 13.96
CA LEU A 311 7.80 -15.45 13.73
C LEU A 311 7.03 -14.53 14.70
N GLU A 312 5.93 -13.99 14.21
CA GLU A 312 4.92 -13.25 14.98
C GLU A 312 5.56 -12.12 15.81
N GLN A 313 5.29 -12.04 17.12
CA GLN A 313 5.80 -10.96 17.97
C GLN A 313 7.33 -10.89 18.00
N ALA A 314 8.06 -11.97 17.70
CA ALA A 314 9.52 -11.94 17.63
C ALA A 314 10.02 -11.13 16.42
N ALA A 315 9.36 -11.23 15.26
CA ALA A 315 9.64 -10.35 14.12
C ALA A 315 9.23 -8.90 14.44
N TRP A 316 8.02 -8.71 14.96
CA TRP A 316 7.44 -7.38 15.20
C TRP A 316 8.12 -6.56 16.31
N GLN A 317 8.64 -7.20 17.36
CA GLN A 317 9.24 -6.50 18.51
C GLN A 317 10.77 -6.59 18.56
N LEU A 318 11.40 -7.64 17.99
CA LEU A 318 12.87 -7.76 18.01
C LEU A 318 13.51 -7.22 16.73
N VAL A 319 12.96 -7.50 15.54
CA VAL A 319 13.53 -7.04 14.26
C VAL A 319 13.03 -5.66 13.88
N ASN A 320 11.72 -5.47 13.76
CA ASN A 320 11.17 -4.26 13.14
C ASN A 320 11.62 -2.93 13.80
N PRO A 321 11.72 -2.80 15.14
CA PRO A 321 12.22 -1.58 15.78
C PRO A 321 13.72 -1.30 15.55
N ARG A 322 14.47 -2.28 15.05
CA ARG A 322 15.90 -2.16 14.71
C ARG A 322 16.16 -1.83 13.24
N VAL A 323 15.17 -2.01 12.36
CA VAL A 323 15.28 -1.70 10.93
C VAL A 323 15.31 -0.18 10.76
N PRO A 324 16.36 0.43 10.16
CA PRO A 324 16.42 1.88 10.01
C PRO A 324 15.32 2.43 9.10
N THR A 325 14.62 3.44 9.60
CA THR A 325 13.68 4.25 8.80
C THR A 325 14.40 4.81 7.57
N PRO A 326 13.88 4.63 6.34
CA PRO A 326 14.51 5.20 5.16
C PRO A 326 14.57 6.74 5.22
N PRO A 327 15.62 7.36 4.65
CA PRO A 327 15.68 8.82 4.47
C PRO A 327 14.39 9.39 3.88
N VAL A 328 14.03 10.61 4.29
CA VAL A 328 12.72 11.19 3.94
C VAL A 328 12.51 11.32 2.43
N GLU A 329 13.56 11.60 1.65
CA GLU A 329 13.46 11.65 0.18
C GLU A 329 13.23 10.26 -0.44
N ASP A 330 13.76 9.19 0.17
CA ASP A 330 13.48 7.82 -0.25
C ASP A 330 12.01 7.45 0.06
N ARG A 331 11.49 7.85 1.23
CA ARG A 331 10.05 7.68 1.57
C ARG A 331 9.13 8.48 0.64
N ARG A 332 9.52 9.69 0.23
CA ARG A 332 8.78 10.49 -0.77
C ARG A 332 8.81 9.86 -2.16
N ALA A 333 9.97 9.38 -2.62
CA ALA A 333 10.10 8.68 -3.89
C ALA A 333 9.26 7.38 -3.92
N ALA A 334 9.25 6.65 -2.80
CA ALA A 334 8.41 5.49 -2.55
C ALA A 334 6.91 5.79 -2.61
N LEU A 335 6.44 6.88 -1.98
CA LEU A 335 5.03 7.31 -2.07
C LEU A 335 4.63 7.67 -3.51
N LEU A 336 5.49 8.39 -4.25
CA LEU A 336 5.24 8.69 -5.66
C LEU A 336 5.24 7.41 -6.53
N ALA A 337 5.95 6.35 -6.13
CA ALA A 337 5.86 5.04 -6.77
C ALA A 337 4.54 4.32 -6.43
N ALA A 338 4.07 4.38 -5.18
CA ALA A 338 2.78 3.85 -4.77
C ALA A 338 1.62 4.49 -5.56
N PHE A 339 1.62 5.82 -5.72
CA PHE A 339 0.62 6.52 -6.56
C PHE A 339 0.61 5.97 -7.98
N ARG A 340 1.77 5.87 -8.65
CA ARG A 340 1.86 5.31 -10.02
C ARG A 340 1.39 3.86 -10.08
N HIS A 341 1.70 3.05 -9.08
CA HIS A 341 1.25 1.65 -9.00
C HIS A 341 -0.29 1.56 -8.89
N CYS A 342 -0.88 2.31 -7.97
CA CYS A 342 -2.34 2.42 -7.81
C CYS A 342 -3.02 2.85 -9.13
N ASN A 343 -2.47 3.85 -9.83
CA ASN A 343 -3.01 4.31 -11.11
C ASN A 343 -3.07 3.19 -12.16
N THR A 344 -2.14 2.21 -12.15
CA THR A 344 -2.16 1.07 -13.10
C THR A 344 -3.37 0.14 -12.90
N PHE A 345 -3.99 0.17 -11.72
CA PHE A 345 -5.16 -0.61 -11.36
C PHE A 345 -6.45 0.20 -11.28
N GLY A 346 -6.50 1.38 -11.93
CA GLY A 346 -7.72 2.21 -11.97
C GLY A 346 -8.00 3.01 -10.70
N ILE A 347 -7.13 2.93 -9.69
CA ILE A 347 -7.33 3.59 -8.40
C ILE A 347 -6.98 5.08 -8.50
N THR A 348 -7.89 5.94 -8.05
CA THR A 348 -7.68 7.41 -7.99
C THR A 348 -7.72 7.96 -6.56
N THR A 349 -8.30 7.21 -5.61
CA THR A 349 -8.41 7.60 -4.20
C THR A 349 -8.15 6.39 -3.30
N VAL A 350 -7.55 6.61 -2.13
CA VAL A 350 -7.37 5.56 -1.11
C VAL A 350 -7.74 6.02 0.30
N GLY A 351 -8.29 5.10 1.08
CA GLY A 351 -8.48 5.18 2.53
C GLY A 351 -7.25 4.67 3.25
N SER A 352 -6.20 5.49 3.34
CA SER A 352 -4.92 5.01 3.88
C SER A 352 -4.87 5.01 5.41
N MET A 353 -4.27 3.97 5.97
CA MET A 353 -4.02 3.77 7.39
C MET A 353 -2.56 4.15 7.65
N GLU A 354 -2.33 5.33 8.24
CA GLU A 354 -1.04 6.03 8.21
C GLU A 354 -0.63 6.55 9.59
N TYR A 355 0.69 6.66 9.83
CA TYR A 355 1.21 7.38 11.00
C TYR A 355 1.32 8.88 10.71
N GLU A 356 1.07 9.71 11.72
CA GLU A 356 1.15 11.17 11.63
C GLU A 356 2.52 11.66 11.12
N THR A 357 3.60 11.00 11.55
CA THR A 357 4.98 11.30 11.13
C THR A 357 5.20 11.07 9.63
N ASP A 358 4.74 9.95 9.08
CA ASP A 358 4.83 9.65 7.64
C ASP A 358 3.98 10.62 6.81
N LEU A 359 2.78 10.98 7.27
CA LEU A 359 1.94 11.98 6.62
C LEU A 359 2.59 13.37 6.55
N ARG A 360 3.13 13.87 7.68
CA ARG A 360 3.83 15.16 7.73
C ARG A 360 5.10 15.15 6.83
N ASP A 361 5.91 14.11 6.93
CA ASP A 361 7.19 13.99 6.21
C ASP A 361 7.02 13.83 4.69
N THR A 362 5.99 13.10 4.24
CA THR A 362 5.81 12.69 2.84
C THR A 362 4.62 13.36 2.17
N HIS A 363 3.39 13.11 2.65
CA HIS A 363 2.16 13.51 2.00
C HIS A 363 1.96 15.03 2.06
N GLU A 364 2.08 15.64 3.24
CA GLU A 364 1.95 17.08 3.43
C GLU A 364 3.02 17.85 2.65
N TYR A 365 4.26 17.35 2.65
CA TYR A 365 5.37 17.90 1.87
C TYR A 365 5.09 17.84 0.36
N LEU A 366 4.75 16.67 -0.19
CA LEU A 366 4.56 16.48 -1.64
C LEU A 366 3.32 17.21 -2.15
N ARG A 367 2.23 17.23 -1.38
CA ARG A 367 1.03 18.06 -1.66
C ARG A 367 1.36 19.54 -1.80
N THR A 368 2.34 20.03 -1.04
CA THR A 368 2.76 21.44 -1.01
C THR A 368 3.79 21.77 -2.09
N HIS A 369 4.82 20.94 -2.28
CA HIS A 369 5.97 21.24 -3.14
C HIS A 369 5.94 20.55 -4.51
N ALA A 370 5.08 19.55 -4.69
CA ALA A 370 5.02 18.68 -5.86
C ALA A 370 3.57 18.25 -6.19
N ARG A 371 2.58 19.14 -6.01
CA ARG A 371 1.14 18.83 -6.11
C ARG A 371 0.76 18.02 -7.35
N ALA A 372 1.30 18.35 -8.52
CA ALA A 372 1.00 17.67 -9.78
C ALA A 372 1.52 16.21 -9.86
N ALA A 373 2.43 15.79 -8.98
CA ALA A 373 2.87 14.39 -8.88
C ALA A 373 1.97 13.54 -7.95
N CYS A 374 1.13 14.20 -7.14
CA CYS A 374 0.18 13.55 -6.24
C CYS A 374 -1.07 13.14 -7.02
N THR A 375 -0.96 12.03 -7.75
CA THR A 375 -1.96 11.55 -8.71
C THR A 375 -3.05 10.67 -8.11
N VAL A 376 -2.90 10.27 -6.84
CA VAL A 376 -3.92 9.60 -6.03
C VAL A 376 -4.26 10.48 -4.84
N ARG A 377 -5.55 10.61 -4.52
CA ARG A 377 -6.06 11.30 -3.34
C ARG A 377 -6.00 10.39 -2.11
N VAL A 378 -5.51 10.89 -1.00
CA VAL A 378 -5.35 10.11 0.24
C VAL A 378 -6.31 10.62 1.31
N ILE A 379 -7.22 9.76 1.73
CA ILE A 379 -8.15 10.03 2.83
C ILE A 379 -7.66 9.23 4.04
N ALA A 380 -6.75 9.82 4.80
CA ALA A 380 -5.97 9.14 5.82
C ALA A 380 -6.73 8.94 7.14
N THR A 381 -6.41 7.83 7.78
CA THR A 381 -6.87 7.43 9.11
C THR A 381 -5.64 7.18 9.98
N ILE A 382 -5.55 7.90 11.10
CA ILE A 382 -4.32 7.97 11.90
C ILE A 382 -4.14 6.70 12.75
N LEU A 383 -2.95 6.09 12.66
CA LEU A 383 -2.55 4.87 13.38
C LEU A 383 -1.95 5.12 14.78
N ASP A 384 -1.68 6.38 15.13
CA ASP A 384 -0.96 6.74 16.35
C ASP A 384 -1.73 6.36 17.63
N ARG A 385 -1.07 5.52 18.44
CA ARG A 385 -1.60 4.92 19.66
C ARG A 385 -1.34 5.76 20.92
N THR A 386 -0.41 6.71 20.84
CA THR A 386 0.04 7.55 21.95
C THR A 386 -0.88 8.75 22.11
N TRP A 387 -1.25 9.08 23.35
CA TRP A 387 -2.14 10.20 23.65
C TRP A 387 -1.42 11.27 24.49
N PRO A 388 -1.76 12.57 24.31
CA PRO A 388 -2.78 13.12 23.41
C PRO A 388 -2.36 13.14 21.92
N VAL A 389 -3.34 13.06 21.02
CA VAL A 389 -3.16 13.16 19.55
C VAL A 389 -3.51 14.56 19.03
N ASP A 390 -2.88 15.01 17.93
CA ASP A 390 -3.12 16.34 17.37
C ASP A 390 -4.38 16.38 16.46
N PHE A 391 -5.54 16.40 17.11
CA PHE A 391 -6.82 16.65 16.45
C PHE A 391 -6.92 18.03 15.77
N ALA A 392 -6.05 19.00 16.07
CA ALA A 392 -6.08 20.33 15.46
C ALA A 392 -5.39 20.30 14.09
N TRP A 393 -4.20 19.70 13.98
CA TRP A 393 -3.56 19.40 12.70
C TRP A 393 -4.47 18.54 11.82
N GLY A 394 -5.09 17.49 12.36
CA GLY A 394 -6.03 16.66 11.61
C GLY A 394 -7.19 17.45 10.98
N ARG A 395 -7.69 18.51 11.66
CA ARG A 395 -8.77 19.36 11.13
C ARG A 395 -8.31 20.35 10.06
N ALA A 396 -7.01 20.65 9.96
CA ALA A 396 -6.47 21.53 8.91
C ALA A 396 -6.68 20.95 7.49
N PHE A 397 -6.88 19.64 7.38
CA PHE A 397 -7.06 18.90 6.13
C PHE A 397 -8.53 18.66 5.76
N ALA A 398 -9.50 19.17 6.53
CA ALA A 398 -10.93 18.87 6.34
C ALA A 398 -11.52 19.36 4.99
N HIS A 399 -10.78 20.19 4.24
CA HIS A 399 -11.19 20.79 2.96
C HIS A 399 -10.10 20.72 1.86
N ASP A 400 -9.01 19.96 2.05
CA ASP A 400 -8.00 19.77 0.99
C ASP A 400 -8.41 18.64 0.04
N GLU A 401 -8.20 18.85 -1.27
CA GLU A 401 -8.64 17.93 -2.33
C GLU A 401 -7.73 16.71 -2.54
N LEU A 402 -6.55 16.63 -1.91
CA LEU A 402 -5.57 15.56 -2.08
C LEU A 402 -5.19 14.83 -0.79
N LEU A 403 -5.22 15.50 0.36
CA LEU A 403 -5.01 14.86 1.66
C LEU A 403 -6.11 15.30 2.64
N THR A 404 -6.97 14.36 3.04
CA THR A 404 -8.00 14.59 4.09
C THR A 404 -7.74 13.66 5.26
N ILE A 405 -7.82 14.13 6.51
CA ILE A 405 -7.82 13.23 7.68
C ILE A 405 -9.28 12.91 8.05
N VAL A 406 -9.70 11.65 7.94
CA VAL A 406 -11.09 11.21 8.17
C VAL A 406 -11.33 10.60 9.55
N GLY A 407 -10.29 10.04 10.17
CA GLY A 407 -10.47 9.15 11.31
C GLY A 407 -9.20 8.78 12.07
N TRP A 408 -9.39 8.01 13.14
CA TRP A 408 -8.33 7.37 13.93
C TRP A 408 -8.61 5.85 13.98
N LYS A 409 -7.56 5.04 13.88
CA LYS A 409 -7.61 3.57 14.01
C LYS A 409 -7.39 3.16 15.47
N SER A 410 -8.03 2.08 15.87
CA SER A 410 -7.55 1.22 16.95
C SER A 410 -7.68 -0.25 16.55
N PHE A 411 -6.94 -1.13 17.21
CA PHE A 411 -7.01 -2.57 17.04
C PHE A 411 -7.74 -3.23 18.22
N ILE A 412 -8.66 -4.15 17.93
CA ILE A 412 -9.39 -4.89 18.96
C ILE A 412 -8.71 -6.25 19.20
N ASP A 413 -8.29 -6.91 18.13
CA ASP A 413 -7.65 -8.23 18.12
C ASP A 413 -6.55 -8.37 17.05
N GLY A 414 -6.01 -9.58 16.89
CA GLY A 414 -4.99 -9.91 15.88
C GLY A 414 -5.56 -10.51 14.58
N THR A 415 -4.92 -11.56 14.03
CA THR A 415 -5.28 -12.20 12.75
C THR A 415 -5.69 -13.67 12.89
N LEU A 416 -6.48 -14.19 11.94
CA LEU A 416 -7.01 -15.55 11.96
C LEU A 416 -5.91 -16.61 11.73
N GLY A 417 -5.02 -16.36 10.75
CA GLY A 417 -3.92 -17.25 10.40
C GLY A 417 -2.95 -17.54 11.57
N SER A 418 -2.59 -16.48 12.32
CA SER A 418 -1.71 -16.52 13.50
C SER A 418 -2.38 -17.05 14.79
N ARG A 419 -3.71 -17.27 14.76
CA ARG A 419 -4.56 -17.57 15.94
C ARG A 419 -4.59 -16.47 17.01
N THR A 420 -4.39 -15.21 16.62
CA THR A 420 -4.42 -14.06 17.53
C THR A 420 -5.73 -13.26 17.46
N ALA A 421 -6.53 -13.41 16.39
CA ALA A 421 -7.89 -12.88 16.31
C ALA A 421 -8.79 -13.47 17.40
N ARG A 422 -9.69 -12.65 17.96
CA ARG A 422 -10.36 -12.91 19.25
C ARG A 422 -11.72 -13.57 19.04
N MET A 423 -11.82 -14.83 19.45
CA MET A 423 -12.91 -15.74 19.09
C MET A 423 -13.82 -16.10 20.28
N LEU A 424 -15.13 -16.12 20.06
CA LEU A 424 -16.18 -16.55 21.00
C LEU A 424 -15.99 -18.00 21.48
N ARG A 425 -15.47 -18.86 20.59
CA ARG A 425 -15.13 -20.27 20.85
C ARG A 425 -13.64 -20.51 20.52
N PRO A 426 -12.93 -21.43 21.19
CA PRO A 426 -11.53 -21.73 20.89
C PRO A 426 -11.25 -22.08 19.43
N TYR A 427 -10.01 -21.94 18.97
CA TYR A 427 -9.58 -22.37 17.64
C TYR A 427 -9.77 -23.89 17.48
N ALA A 428 -10.19 -24.34 16.30
CA ALA A 428 -10.48 -25.76 16.07
C ALA A 428 -9.21 -26.62 16.05
N ASP A 429 -8.08 -26.04 15.64
CA ASP A 429 -6.75 -26.63 15.66
C ASP A 429 -5.89 -26.21 16.88
N ASP A 430 -6.44 -25.43 17.81
CA ASP A 430 -5.82 -25.03 19.08
C ASP A 430 -6.89 -24.83 20.18
N PRO A 431 -7.39 -25.93 20.79
CA PRO A 431 -8.58 -25.91 21.66
C PRO A 431 -8.44 -25.14 22.98
N HIS A 432 -7.24 -24.67 23.32
CA HIS A 432 -6.99 -23.87 24.53
C HIS A 432 -6.87 -22.37 24.22
N ASN A 433 -6.81 -21.99 22.95
CA ASN A 433 -6.59 -20.64 22.48
C ASN A 433 -7.89 -20.02 21.95
N ARG A 434 -8.15 -18.76 22.32
CA ARG A 434 -9.28 -17.94 21.83
C ARG A 434 -8.80 -16.63 21.18
N GLY A 435 -7.51 -16.50 20.91
CA GLY A 435 -6.87 -15.24 20.55
C GLY A 435 -6.92 -14.20 21.67
N MET A 436 -6.40 -13.02 21.34
CA MET A 436 -6.08 -11.96 22.30
C MET A 436 -6.81 -10.66 21.97
N LEU A 437 -7.17 -9.92 23.01
CA LEU A 437 -7.52 -8.50 22.86
C LEU A 437 -6.24 -7.66 22.89
N VAL A 438 -6.23 -6.55 22.15
CA VAL A 438 -5.12 -5.58 22.10
C VAL A 438 -5.59 -4.16 22.41
N GLU A 439 -4.63 -3.23 22.55
CA GLU A 439 -4.85 -1.80 22.76
C GLU A 439 -5.93 -1.46 23.83
N PHE A 440 -6.93 -0.64 23.51
CA PHE A 440 -7.95 -0.23 24.47
C PHE A 440 -8.83 -1.39 24.93
N ALA A 441 -9.09 -2.37 24.04
CA ALA A 441 -9.91 -3.53 24.35
C ALA A 441 -9.22 -4.50 25.33
N ALA A 442 -7.89 -4.59 25.30
CA ALA A 442 -7.11 -5.40 26.25
C ALA A 442 -7.23 -4.95 27.72
N HIS A 443 -7.56 -3.67 27.95
CA HIS A 443 -7.62 -3.08 29.29
C HIS A 443 -9.03 -3.05 29.88
N HIS A 444 -10.01 -2.49 29.15
CA HIS A 444 -11.43 -2.53 29.54
C HIS A 444 -12.31 -2.12 28.35
N PRO A 445 -13.50 -2.71 28.12
CA PRO A 445 -14.41 -2.29 27.05
C PRO A 445 -14.75 -0.78 27.08
N ASP A 446 -14.85 -0.18 28.27
CA ASP A 446 -15.11 1.26 28.40
C ASP A 446 -13.95 2.15 27.91
N ARG A 447 -12.72 1.63 27.84
CA ARG A 447 -11.59 2.37 27.25
C ARG A 447 -11.77 2.52 25.75
N LEU A 448 -12.26 1.48 25.08
CA LEU A 448 -12.63 1.52 23.66
C LEU A 448 -13.81 2.48 23.42
N ARG A 449 -14.86 2.40 24.26
CA ARG A 449 -16.01 3.32 24.21
C ARG A 449 -15.58 4.78 24.41
N ALA A 450 -14.71 5.05 25.39
CA ALA A 450 -14.20 6.39 25.67
C ALA A 450 -13.32 6.94 24.54
N TRP A 451 -12.45 6.10 23.97
CA TRP A 451 -11.65 6.43 22.77
C TRP A 451 -12.57 6.80 21.59
N ALA A 452 -13.53 5.93 21.24
CA ALA A 452 -14.43 6.15 20.11
C ALA A 452 -15.23 7.45 20.27
N ARG A 453 -15.82 7.67 21.46
CA ARG A 453 -16.53 8.92 21.79
C ARG A 453 -15.64 10.16 21.71
N THR A 454 -14.35 10.05 22.06
CA THR A 454 -13.39 11.15 21.94
C THR A 454 -13.11 11.49 20.47
N VAL A 455 -12.86 10.48 19.63
CA VAL A 455 -12.65 10.62 18.18
C VAL A 455 -13.88 11.25 17.51
N ILE A 456 -15.09 10.76 17.84
CA ILE A 456 -16.37 11.30 17.35
C ILE A 456 -16.57 12.76 17.79
N ALA A 457 -16.37 13.07 19.07
CA ALA A 457 -16.56 14.43 19.63
C ALA A 457 -15.60 15.47 19.02
N HIS A 458 -14.39 15.07 18.62
CA HIS A 458 -13.46 15.94 17.91
C HIS A 458 -13.72 16.06 16.39
N GLY A 459 -14.76 15.39 15.89
CA GLY A 459 -15.23 15.49 14.51
C GLY A 459 -14.58 14.52 13.55
N PHE A 460 -14.17 13.33 14.02
CA PHE A 460 -13.51 12.28 13.23
C PHE A 460 -14.21 10.92 13.35
N SER A 461 -13.83 9.99 12.50
CA SER A 461 -14.48 8.67 12.34
C SER A 461 -13.63 7.59 13.04
N PRO A 462 -14.18 6.77 13.96
CA PRO A 462 -13.47 5.62 14.49
C PRO A 462 -13.32 4.51 13.43
N SER A 463 -12.11 4.00 13.23
CA SER A 463 -11.82 2.75 12.51
C SER A 463 -11.36 1.70 13.51
N VAL A 464 -11.94 0.51 13.49
CA VAL A 464 -11.56 -0.59 14.41
C VAL A 464 -11.21 -1.86 13.65
N HIS A 465 -10.02 -2.41 13.89
CA HIS A 465 -9.64 -3.74 13.41
C HIS A 465 -10.45 -4.81 14.14
N VAL A 466 -11.27 -5.57 13.41
CA VAL A 466 -12.08 -6.67 13.97
C VAL A 466 -12.05 -7.87 13.02
N ILE A 467 -11.21 -8.86 13.33
CA ILE A 467 -11.16 -10.13 12.57
C ILE A 467 -12.01 -11.20 13.24
N GLY A 468 -11.93 -11.32 14.57
CA GLY A 468 -12.65 -12.31 15.36
C GLY A 468 -14.11 -11.94 15.68
N ASP A 469 -14.95 -12.96 15.83
CA ASP A 469 -16.40 -12.80 16.10
C ASP A 469 -16.70 -12.18 17.48
N GLU A 470 -15.83 -12.37 18.48
CA GLU A 470 -15.91 -11.67 19.78
C GLU A 470 -15.36 -10.24 19.71
N ALA A 471 -14.31 -10.01 18.90
CA ALA A 471 -13.78 -8.66 18.66
C ALA A 471 -14.83 -7.74 18.01
N LEU A 472 -15.54 -8.27 17.00
CA LEU A 472 -16.66 -7.58 16.36
C LEU A 472 -17.76 -7.24 17.36
N ARG A 473 -18.22 -8.20 18.17
CA ARG A 473 -19.23 -7.97 19.21
C ARG A 473 -18.81 -6.84 20.17
N ILE A 474 -17.58 -6.89 20.68
CA ILE A 474 -17.01 -5.85 21.57
C ILE A 474 -17.01 -4.47 20.90
N ALA A 475 -16.68 -4.39 19.60
CA ALA A 475 -16.70 -3.14 18.85
C ALA A 475 -18.13 -2.60 18.63
N ILE A 476 -19.09 -3.46 18.27
CA ILE A 476 -20.50 -3.09 18.08
C ILE A 476 -21.11 -2.62 19.41
N ASP A 477 -20.74 -3.26 20.53
CA ASP A 477 -21.17 -2.88 21.88
C ASP A 477 -20.56 -1.52 22.30
N ALA A 478 -19.31 -1.25 21.92
CA ALA A 478 -18.59 -0.03 22.30
C ALA A 478 -19.00 1.21 21.48
N ILE A 479 -19.35 1.04 20.19
CA ILE A 479 -19.62 2.13 19.25
C ILE A 479 -21.11 2.15 18.89
N ALA A 480 -21.84 3.18 19.34
CA ALA A 480 -23.29 3.23 19.19
C ALA A 480 -23.71 3.47 17.73
N PRO A 481 -24.88 2.97 17.28
CA PRO A 481 -25.39 3.29 15.95
C PRO A 481 -25.85 4.76 15.84
N GLU A 482 -26.31 5.36 16.94
CA GLU A 482 -26.79 6.75 17.01
C GLU A 482 -25.70 7.84 16.96
N ASP A 483 -24.40 7.47 16.89
CA ASP A 483 -23.26 8.39 16.67
C ASP A 483 -23.22 9.00 15.23
N HIS A 484 -24.39 9.15 14.59
CA HIS A 484 -24.62 9.46 13.16
C HIS A 484 -23.83 10.65 12.60
N ALA A 485 -23.35 11.57 13.43
CA ALA A 485 -22.50 12.68 13.01
C ALA A 485 -21.16 12.20 12.40
N ARG A 486 -20.65 11.02 12.77
CA ARG A 486 -19.43 10.41 12.22
C ARG A 486 -19.57 8.90 12.12
N ILE A 487 -19.61 8.41 10.88
CA ILE A 487 -19.82 6.99 10.58
C ILE A 487 -18.54 6.20 10.93
N ALA A 488 -18.62 5.34 11.94
CA ALA A 488 -17.54 4.42 12.28
C ALA A 488 -17.42 3.28 11.26
N ARG A 489 -16.19 2.78 11.07
CA ARG A 489 -15.87 1.67 10.17
C ARG A 489 -15.36 0.47 10.96
N PHE A 490 -15.95 -0.67 10.69
CA PHE A 490 -15.53 -1.96 11.22
C PHE A 490 -14.65 -2.61 10.17
N GLU A 491 -13.35 -2.59 10.39
CA GLU A 491 -12.35 -3.02 9.44
C GLU A 491 -12.19 -4.56 9.47
N HIS A 492 -11.98 -5.17 8.31
CA HIS A 492 -11.93 -6.61 8.04
C HIS A 492 -13.28 -7.33 8.19
N CYS A 493 -13.94 -7.26 9.37
CA CYS A 493 -15.18 -7.99 9.69
C CYS A 493 -15.13 -9.49 9.32
N GLN A 494 -13.95 -10.10 9.41
CA GLN A 494 -13.60 -11.33 8.71
C GLN A 494 -14.38 -12.56 9.21
N THR A 495 -14.71 -12.62 10.50
CA THR A 495 -15.59 -13.63 11.09
C THR A 495 -16.72 -12.98 11.88
N MET A 496 -17.95 -13.48 11.68
CA MET A 496 -19.17 -12.85 12.20
C MET A 496 -20.23 -13.88 12.63
N ASP A 497 -20.49 -13.92 13.94
CA ASP A 497 -21.56 -14.70 14.57
C ASP A 497 -22.96 -14.24 14.11
N ASP A 498 -23.92 -15.16 13.98
CA ASP A 498 -25.26 -14.85 13.43
C ASP A 498 -25.99 -13.73 14.21
N ALA A 499 -25.77 -13.65 15.52
CA ALA A 499 -26.38 -12.63 16.38
C ALA A 499 -25.93 -11.19 16.06
N GLU A 500 -24.80 -11.00 15.37
CA GLU A 500 -24.27 -9.67 15.04
C GLU A 500 -24.80 -9.11 13.71
N LEU A 501 -25.30 -9.96 12.79
CA LEU A 501 -25.73 -9.54 11.44
C LEU A 501 -26.75 -8.39 11.48
N ALA A 502 -27.84 -8.55 12.23
CA ALA A 502 -28.87 -7.52 12.35
C ALA A 502 -28.35 -6.22 13.02
N ARG A 503 -27.27 -6.31 13.81
CA ARG A 503 -26.63 -5.17 14.49
C ARG A 503 -25.70 -4.37 13.57
N MET A 504 -25.40 -4.90 12.39
CA MET A 504 -24.63 -4.25 11.33
C MET A 504 -25.50 -3.40 10.38
N HIS A 505 -26.82 -3.40 10.53
CA HIS A 505 -27.72 -2.56 9.74
C HIS A 505 -27.29 -1.09 9.77
N GLY A 506 -27.12 -0.47 8.60
CA GLY A 506 -26.66 0.91 8.44
C GLY A 506 -25.18 1.18 8.79
N ARG A 507 -24.48 0.24 9.44
CA ARG A 507 -23.05 0.33 9.76
C ARG A 507 -22.20 0.03 8.52
N ILE A 508 -20.91 0.40 8.59
CA ILE A 508 -19.95 0.14 7.52
C ILE A 508 -19.04 -1.03 7.88
N ALA A 509 -19.13 -2.11 7.12
CA ALA A 509 -18.12 -3.15 7.08
C ALA A 509 -17.12 -2.80 5.97
N SER A 510 -15.88 -2.52 6.37
CA SER A 510 -14.76 -2.16 5.49
C SER A 510 -13.88 -3.39 5.34
N MET A 511 -14.02 -4.12 4.23
CA MET A 511 -13.55 -5.50 4.10
C MET A 511 -12.60 -5.67 2.90
N GLN A 512 -11.76 -6.70 2.94
CA GLN A 512 -10.77 -6.96 1.89
C GLN A 512 -11.06 -8.32 1.22
N PRO A 513 -11.75 -8.34 0.06
CA PRO A 513 -12.08 -9.60 -0.62
C PRO A 513 -10.88 -10.45 -1.00
N LEU A 514 -9.72 -9.86 -1.25
CA LEU A 514 -8.53 -10.64 -1.60
C LEU A 514 -8.01 -11.47 -0.39
N HIS A 515 -8.23 -11.04 0.84
CA HIS A 515 -7.98 -11.86 2.04
C HIS A 515 -8.93 -13.08 2.10
N LYS A 516 -10.20 -12.96 1.67
CA LYS A 516 -11.12 -14.13 1.56
C LYS A 516 -10.53 -15.23 0.68
N ALA A 517 -9.79 -14.86 -0.36
CA ALA A 517 -9.16 -15.80 -1.28
C ALA A 517 -7.82 -16.36 -0.77
N ASP A 518 -7.04 -15.59 -0.01
CA ASP A 518 -5.77 -16.02 0.57
C ASP A 518 -6.00 -16.92 1.81
N ASP A 519 -6.81 -16.46 2.78
CA ASP A 519 -7.19 -17.24 3.97
C ASP A 519 -8.08 -18.46 3.64
N ALA A 520 -8.58 -18.59 2.39
CA ALA A 520 -9.45 -19.70 1.97
C ALA A 520 -8.88 -21.09 2.32
N HIS A 521 -7.57 -21.24 2.20
CA HIS A 521 -6.85 -22.48 2.49
C HIS A 521 -6.68 -22.73 4.00
N GLY A 522 -6.44 -21.67 4.78
CA GLY A 522 -6.15 -21.78 6.22
C GLY A 522 -7.39 -21.76 7.13
N ALA A 523 -8.44 -21.02 6.75
CA ALA A 523 -9.63 -20.81 7.57
C ALA A 523 -10.36 -22.10 8.00
N PRO A 524 -10.48 -23.16 7.16
CA PRO A 524 -11.11 -24.42 7.57
C PRO A 524 -10.43 -25.10 8.75
N ALA A 525 -9.10 -25.00 8.87
CA ALA A 525 -8.36 -25.55 10.00
C ALA A 525 -8.52 -24.71 11.27
N ARG A 526 -8.55 -23.38 11.13
CA ARG A 526 -8.68 -22.43 12.26
C ARG A 526 -10.08 -22.42 12.86
N LEU A 527 -11.10 -22.37 12.01
CA LEU A 527 -12.51 -22.29 12.41
C LEU A 527 -13.12 -23.67 12.65
N GLY A 528 -12.73 -24.67 11.87
CA GLY A 528 -13.45 -25.94 11.77
C GLY A 528 -14.73 -25.80 10.93
N HIS A 529 -15.18 -26.92 10.35
CA HIS A 529 -16.35 -27.02 9.47
C HIS A 529 -17.55 -26.20 9.97
N ASP A 530 -17.96 -26.42 11.22
CA ASP A 530 -19.19 -25.86 11.81
C ASP A 530 -19.15 -24.34 12.04
N ARG A 531 -17.99 -23.69 11.85
CA ARG A 531 -17.84 -22.22 11.90
C ARG A 531 -17.51 -21.58 10.56
N MET A 532 -17.28 -22.34 9.49
CA MET A 532 -16.99 -21.71 8.18
C MET A 532 -18.13 -20.78 7.72
N HIS A 533 -19.37 -20.99 8.18
CA HIS A 533 -20.48 -20.07 7.92
C HIS A 533 -20.22 -18.63 8.40
N THR A 534 -19.39 -18.40 9.43
CA THR A 534 -19.09 -17.05 9.93
C THR A 534 -18.08 -16.28 9.07
N PHE A 535 -17.36 -16.96 8.16
CA PHE A 535 -16.25 -16.40 7.36
C PHE A 535 -16.74 -15.54 6.18
N PHE A 536 -16.24 -14.31 6.09
CA PHE A 536 -16.44 -13.32 5.00
C PHE A 536 -17.87 -13.26 4.42
N ARG A 537 -18.80 -12.78 5.25
CA ARG A 537 -20.25 -12.82 4.98
C ARG A 537 -20.79 -11.66 4.13
N PHE A 538 -20.21 -11.43 2.93
CA PHE A 538 -20.56 -10.26 2.11
C PHE A 538 -22.05 -10.22 1.73
N ARG A 539 -22.62 -11.37 1.33
CA ARG A 539 -24.04 -11.48 0.96
C ARG A 539 -24.94 -11.21 2.16
N ASP A 540 -24.70 -11.89 3.27
CA ASP A 540 -25.53 -11.74 4.48
C ASP A 540 -25.50 -10.30 5.02
N LEU A 541 -24.34 -9.63 4.95
CA LEU A 541 -24.18 -8.23 5.35
C LEU A 541 -25.01 -7.27 4.51
N LEU A 542 -24.96 -7.38 3.17
CA LEU A 542 -25.82 -6.59 2.30
C LEU A 542 -27.31 -6.89 2.55
N SER A 543 -27.67 -8.15 2.75
CA SER A 543 -29.04 -8.58 3.07
C SER A 543 -29.54 -8.06 4.43
N ALA A 544 -28.65 -7.86 5.41
CA ALA A 544 -28.96 -7.19 6.68
C ALA A 544 -29.04 -5.65 6.55
N GLY A 545 -28.69 -5.08 5.40
CA GLY A 545 -28.63 -3.63 5.17
C GLY A 545 -27.38 -2.96 5.75
N ALA A 546 -26.29 -3.72 5.96
CA ALA A 546 -24.97 -3.13 6.19
C ALA A 546 -24.42 -2.53 4.89
N ARG A 547 -23.51 -1.55 5.01
CA ARG A 547 -22.84 -0.92 3.87
C ARG A 547 -21.45 -1.54 3.72
N LEU A 548 -21.18 -2.12 2.55
CA LEU A 548 -19.84 -2.60 2.21
C LEU A 548 -18.99 -1.47 1.62
N ALA A 549 -17.78 -1.34 2.13
CA ALA A 549 -16.66 -0.69 1.45
C ALA A 549 -15.58 -1.75 1.25
N PHE A 550 -14.96 -1.79 0.07
CA PHE A 550 -13.87 -2.73 -0.20
C PHE A 550 -12.52 -2.03 -0.28
N GLY A 551 -11.50 -2.70 0.28
CA GLY A 551 -10.09 -2.30 0.18
C GLY A 551 -9.17 -3.48 -0.11
N SER A 552 -7.86 -3.27 0.02
CA SER A 552 -6.85 -4.32 -0.18
C SER A 552 -6.05 -4.69 1.05
N ASP A 553 -5.87 -3.77 2.01
CA ASP A 553 -4.83 -3.84 3.04
C ASP A 553 -3.40 -4.07 2.46
N TRP A 554 -3.14 -3.54 1.26
CA TRP A 554 -1.81 -3.58 0.65
C TRP A 554 -0.81 -2.80 1.52
N PRO A 555 0.38 -3.37 1.83
CA PRO A 555 1.01 -4.50 1.14
C PRO A 555 0.96 -5.86 1.88
N ILE A 556 -0.16 -6.23 2.51
CA ILE A 556 -0.39 -7.62 2.96
C ILE A 556 -0.82 -8.50 1.78
N VAL A 557 -1.77 -8.02 0.96
CA VAL A 557 -2.10 -8.59 -0.36
C VAL A 557 -2.05 -7.52 -1.44
N SER A 558 -2.22 -7.88 -2.72
CA SER A 558 -2.15 -6.94 -3.86
C SER A 558 -3.24 -5.86 -3.81
N CYS A 559 -2.89 -4.61 -4.17
CA CYS A 559 -3.87 -3.52 -4.28
C CYS A 559 -4.73 -3.55 -5.55
N ASP A 560 -4.50 -4.46 -6.51
CA ASP A 560 -5.33 -4.55 -7.73
C ASP A 560 -6.80 -4.91 -7.39
N PRO A 561 -7.77 -3.97 -7.53
CA PRO A 561 -9.15 -4.22 -7.12
C PRO A 561 -9.80 -5.33 -7.95
N ARG A 562 -9.28 -5.66 -9.14
CA ARG A 562 -9.79 -6.75 -9.97
C ARG A 562 -9.59 -8.11 -9.31
N LEU A 563 -8.50 -8.30 -8.56
CA LEU A 563 -8.28 -9.52 -7.77
C LEU A 563 -9.30 -9.61 -6.61
N GLY A 564 -9.62 -8.48 -5.98
CA GLY A 564 -10.67 -8.39 -4.96
C GLY A 564 -12.08 -8.63 -5.53
N ILE A 565 -12.43 -8.00 -6.64
CA ILE A 565 -13.71 -8.20 -7.34
C ILE A 565 -13.85 -9.68 -7.75
N ARG A 566 -12.81 -10.31 -8.30
CA ARG A 566 -12.80 -11.75 -8.58
C ARG A 566 -13.14 -12.56 -7.31
N ALA A 567 -12.43 -12.33 -6.21
CA ALA A 567 -12.65 -13.06 -4.96
C ALA A 567 -14.06 -12.85 -4.36
N ALA A 568 -14.64 -11.66 -4.53
CA ALA A 568 -16.00 -11.35 -4.11
C ALA A 568 -17.08 -11.97 -5.02
N VAL A 569 -16.83 -12.05 -6.33
CA VAL A 569 -17.82 -12.53 -7.34
C VAL A 569 -17.78 -14.05 -7.51
N THR A 570 -16.59 -14.66 -7.51
CA THR A 570 -16.44 -16.10 -7.74
C THR A 570 -16.35 -16.89 -6.44
N GLY A 571 -15.83 -16.30 -5.36
CA GLY A 571 -15.54 -17.01 -4.13
C GLY A 571 -14.43 -18.06 -4.26
N ILE A 572 -13.59 -17.96 -5.29
CA ILE A 572 -12.46 -18.87 -5.53
C ILE A 572 -11.21 -18.36 -4.80
N GLY A 573 -10.53 -19.25 -4.08
CA GLY A 573 -9.27 -19.00 -3.38
C GLY A 573 -8.08 -18.80 -4.32
N LEU A 574 -6.94 -18.33 -3.78
CA LEU A 574 -5.71 -18.16 -4.57
C LEU A 574 -5.10 -19.49 -5.04
N ASP A 575 -5.44 -20.60 -4.37
CA ASP A 575 -5.13 -21.97 -4.77
C ASP A 575 -6.12 -22.57 -5.79
N GLY A 576 -7.18 -21.84 -6.15
CA GLY A 576 -8.27 -22.31 -6.99
C GLY A 576 -9.42 -23.01 -6.24
N THR A 577 -9.34 -23.15 -4.91
CA THR A 577 -10.37 -23.83 -4.10
C THR A 577 -11.59 -22.93 -3.89
N PRO A 578 -12.84 -23.38 -4.20
CA PRO A 578 -14.05 -22.62 -3.88
C PRO A 578 -14.26 -22.49 -2.36
N CYS A 579 -14.40 -21.27 -1.84
CA CYS A 579 -14.61 -20.98 -0.42
C CYS A 579 -15.72 -19.93 -0.22
N ARG A 580 -16.79 -20.32 0.51
CA ARG A 580 -17.97 -19.47 0.80
C ARG A 580 -18.56 -18.83 -0.45
N THR A 581 -18.90 -19.64 -1.44
CA THR A 581 -19.51 -19.21 -2.71
C THR A 581 -20.96 -18.75 -2.56
N ASP A 582 -21.64 -19.16 -1.50
CA ASP A 582 -22.94 -18.63 -1.06
C ASP A 582 -22.88 -17.16 -0.63
N GLN A 583 -21.69 -16.68 -0.24
CA GLN A 583 -21.45 -15.28 0.15
C GLN A 583 -21.04 -14.39 -1.02
N ASN A 584 -21.17 -14.86 -2.27
CA ASN A 584 -20.72 -14.11 -3.44
C ASN A 584 -21.60 -12.88 -3.74
N LEU A 585 -20.93 -11.87 -4.29
CA LEU A 585 -21.52 -10.64 -4.79
C LEU A 585 -21.69 -10.67 -6.31
N THR A 586 -22.56 -9.83 -6.83
CA THR A 586 -22.53 -9.48 -8.26
C THR A 586 -21.33 -8.58 -8.56
N VAL A 587 -20.97 -8.47 -9.85
CA VAL A 587 -19.95 -7.52 -10.31
C VAL A 587 -20.34 -6.08 -9.94
N GLU A 588 -21.61 -5.72 -10.07
CA GLU A 588 -22.08 -4.37 -9.72
C GLU A 588 -21.94 -4.08 -8.22
N GLU A 589 -22.35 -4.99 -7.34
CA GLU A 589 -22.18 -4.82 -5.89
C GLU A 589 -20.70 -4.69 -5.50
N SER A 590 -19.83 -5.45 -6.16
CA SER A 590 -18.37 -5.42 -5.93
C SER A 590 -17.73 -4.11 -6.42
N LEU A 591 -18.08 -3.65 -7.63
CA LEU A 591 -17.68 -2.33 -8.15
C LEU A 591 -18.24 -1.20 -7.28
N ARG A 592 -19.47 -1.33 -6.77
CA ARG A 592 -20.11 -0.36 -5.87
C ARG A 592 -19.36 -0.26 -4.54
N ALA A 593 -18.92 -1.38 -3.97
CA ALA A 593 -18.09 -1.39 -2.76
C ALA A 593 -16.70 -0.77 -2.98
N TYR A 594 -16.08 -0.95 -4.16
CA TYR A 594 -14.83 -0.29 -4.58
C TYR A 594 -15.00 1.12 -5.19
N THR A 595 -16.21 1.71 -5.16
CA THR A 595 -16.45 3.08 -5.66
C THR A 595 -17.29 3.87 -4.65
N SER A 596 -18.60 3.95 -4.84
CA SER A 596 -19.48 4.75 -3.98
C SER A 596 -19.56 4.26 -2.53
N GLY A 597 -19.44 2.96 -2.27
CA GLY A 597 -19.40 2.40 -0.91
C GLY A 597 -18.14 2.84 -0.14
N ALA A 598 -16.98 2.75 -0.77
CA ALA A 598 -15.73 3.28 -0.23
C ALA A 598 -15.74 4.83 -0.13
N ALA A 599 -16.26 5.55 -1.12
CA ALA A 599 -16.43 7.01 -1.04
C ALA A 599 -17.29 7.45 0.15
N ASP A 600 -18.42 6.76 0.36
CA ASP A 600 -19.33 7.00 1.49
C ASP A 600 -18.63 6.69 2.83
N ALA A 601 -17.87 5.59 2.91
CA ALA A 601 -17.09 5.19 4.09
C ALA A 601 -15.92 6.12 4.44
N LEU A 602 -15.33 6.74 3.41
CA LEU A 602 -14.31 7.78 3.52
C LEU A 602 -14.92 9.19 3.62
N ARG A 603 -16.26 9.30 3.70
CA ARG A 603 -17.03 10.54 3.86
C ARG A 603 -16.76 11.57 2.76
N ALA A 604 -16.50 11.11 1.53
CA ALA A 604 -16.13 11.92 0.37
C ALA A 604 -17.20 11.84 -0.74
N PRO A 605 -18.37 12.49 -0.59
CA PRO A 605 -19.53 12.36 -1.48
C PRO A 605 -19.32 12.90 -2.90
N ALA A 606 -18.21 13.61 -3.16
CA ALA A 606 -17.83 14.07 -4.50
C ALA A 606 -17.01 13.04 -5.30
N LEU A 607 -16.86 11.82 -4.80
CA LEU A 607 -16.08 10.71 -5.38
C LEU A 607 -16.94 9.46 -5.58
N GLY A 608 -16.40 8.47 -6.30
CA GLY A 608 -17.03 7.14 -6.44
C GLY A 608 -18.35 7.12 -7.22
N ARG A 609 -18.69 8.20 -7.93
CA ARG A 609 -19.89 8.35 -8.79
C ARG A 609 -19.55 9.20 -10.02
N ILE A 610 -20.19 8.92 -11.15
CA ILE A 610 -20.16 9.78 -12.34
C ILE A 610 -21.42 10.67 -12.31
N ALA A 611 -21.32 11.84 -11.68
CA ALA A 611 -22.43 12.79 -11.56
C ALA A 611 -21.93 14.25 -11.56
N PRO A 612 -22.75 15.24 -11.95
CA PRO A 612 -22.37 16.65 -11.93
C PRO A 612 -21.89 17.12 -10.54
N GLY A 613 -20.76 17.82 -10.51
CA GLY A 613 -20.08 18.30 -9.30
C GLY A 613 -19.02 17.33 -8.72
N CYS A 614 -19.12 16.03 -9.00
CA CYS A 614 -18.10 15.05 -8.63
C CYS A 614 -16.76 15.35 -9.33
N HIS A 615 -15.66 14.85 -8.76
CA HIS A 615 -14.38 14.89 -9.46
C HIS A 615 -14.42 14.02 -10.71
N ALA A 616 -13.71 14.43 -11.76
CA ALA A 616 -13.51 13.64 -12.97
C ALA A 616 -12.43 12.56 -12.74
N ASP A 617 -12.70 11.72 -11.75
CA ASP A 617 -11.95 10.53 -11.38
C ASP A 617 -12.62 9.33 -12.05
N LEU A 618 -11.94 8.66 -12.99
CA LEU A 618 -12.51 7.62 -13.86
C LEU A 618 -11.53 6.46 -14.07
N CYS A 619 -12.04 5.23 -13.99
CA CYS A 619 -11.35 4.01 -14.41
C CYS A 619 -11.97 3.50 -15.70
N ILE A 620 -11.16 3.30 -16.74
CA ILE A 620 -11.62 2.87 -18.08
C ILE A 620 -11.12 1.46 -18.34
N PHE A 621 -12.06 0.51 -18.36
CA PHE A 621 -11.80 -0.86 -18.79
C PHE A 621 -11.86 -0.93 -20.32
N ALA A 622 -10.97 -1.70 -20.94
CA ALA A 622 -10.96 -1.97 -22.40
C ALA A 622 -12.07 -2.93 -22.83
N ASP A 623 -12.46 -3.80 -21.89
CA ASP A 623 -13.44 -4.87 -22.00
C ASP A 623 -14.57 -4.64 -20.97
N ASP A 624 -15.81 -5.07 -21.23
CA ASP A 624 -16.92 -4.87 -20.29
C ASP A 624 -16.75 -5.73 -19.02
N PRO A 625 -16.51 -5.14 -17.82
CA PRO A 625 -16.32 -5.90 -16.60
C PRO A 625 -17.61 -6.60 -16.15
N PHE A 626 -18.79 -6.13 -16.57
CA PHE A 626 -20.09 -6.74 -16.24
C PHE A 626 -20.39 -7.98 -17.11
N ALA A 627 -19.70 -8.16 -18.24
CA ALA A 627 -19.82 -9.34 -19.11
C ALA A 627 -18.65 -10.33 -18.96
N CYS A 628 -17.57 -9.92 -18.28
CA CYS A 628 -16.36 -10.72 -18.07
C CYS A 628 -16.63 -12.01 -17.27
N GLN A 629 -16.07 -13.14 -17.70
CA GLN A 629 -16.04 -14.37 -16.89
C GLN A 629 -14.88 -14.28 -15.88
N TRP A 630 -15.18 -13.71 -14.71
CA TRP A 630 -14.21 -13.42 -13.65
C TRP A 630 -13.47 -14.65 -13.07
N SER A 631 -13.95 -15.87 -13.32
CA SER A 631 -13.21 -17.10 -13.01
C SER A 631 -11.97 -17.28 -13.90
N ASP A 632 -12.07 -16.85 -15.16
CA ASP A 632 -11.17 -17.24 -16.24
C ASP A 632 -10.20 -16.10 -16.61
N ALA A 633 -10.66 -14.85 -16.45
CA ALA A 633 -9.95 -13.64 -16.83
C ALA A 633 -10.16 -12.49 -15.83
N LEU A 634 -9.33 -11.45 -15.94
CA LEU A 634 -9.54 -10.14 -15.33
C LEU A 634 -9.70 -9.12 -16.46
N PRO A 635 -10.67 -8.18 -16.40
CA PRO A 635 -10.84 -7.17 -17.44
C PRO A 635 -9.63 -6.21 -17.47
N ASN A 636 -9.20 -5.80 -18.66
CA ASN A 636 -8.04 -4.93 -18.82
C ASN A 636 -8.42 -3.47 -18.53
N ILE A 637 -7.54 -2.74 -17.82
CA ILE A 637 -7.69 -1.30 -17.60
C ILE A 637 -6.82 -0.59 -18.65
N MET A 638 -7.45 0.14 -19.57
CA MET A 638 -6.73 0.84 -20.65
C MET A 638 -6.22 2.22 -20.22
N ALA A 639 -6.90 2.87 -19.27
CA ALA A 639 -6.53 4.18 -18.78
C ALA A 639 -7.17 4.51 -17.43
N THR A 640 -6.53 5.40 -16.69
CA THR A 640 -7.00 5.95 -15.41
C THR A 640 -6.89 7.47 -15.46
N ILE A 641 -7.97 8.15 -15.08
CA ILE A 641 -8.07 9.61 -15.06
C ILE A 641 -8.30 10.03 -13.61
N ALA A 642 -7.50 10.95 -13.08
CA ALA A 642 -7.69 11.55 -11.76
C ALA A 642 -7.86 13.06 -11.92
N ALA A 643 -8.91 13.64 -11.33
CA ALA A 643 -9.28 15.05 -11.48
C ALA A 643 -9.17 15.56 -12.95
N GLY A 644 -9.72 14.81 -13.90
CA GLY A 644 -9.72 15.16 -15.33
C GLY A 644 -8.36 15.08 -16.03
N THR A 645 -7.32 14.52 -15.39
CA THR A 645 -5.99 14.33 -15.99
C THR A 645 -5.70 12.84 -16.18
N PRO A 646 -5.24 12.36 -17.36
CA PRO A 646 -4.78 10.99 -17.53
C PRO A 646 -3.52 10.72 -16.70
N VAL A 647 -3.61 9.77 -15.76
CA VAL A 647 -2.54 9.39 -14.82
C VAL A 647 -2.00 7.96 -15.04
N TYR A 648 -2.67 7.19 -15.90
CA TYR A 648 -2.21 5.94 -16.49
C TYR A 648 -2.86 5.72 -17.87
N GLY A 649 -2.16 5.05 -18.77
CA GLY A 649 -2.66 4.72 -20.12
C GLY A 649 -2.77 5.90 -21.08
N SER A 650 -3.52 5.71 -22.17
CA SER A 650 -3.94 6.77 -23.10
C SER A 650 -5.41 6.62 -23.44
N ILE A 651 -6.10 7.75 -23.65
CA ILE A 651 -7.46 7.81 -24.18
C ILE A 651 -7.56 8.56 -25.51
N ALA A 652 -6.41 9.01 -26.03
CA ALA A 652 -6.27 9.58 -27.37
C ALA A 652 -5.57 8.56 -28.29
N SER A 653 -6.06 8.48 -29.52
CA SER A 653 -5.51 7.71 -30.64
C SER A 653 -4.44 8.48 -31.40
#